data_AF-A0A2R4T725-F1
#
_entry.id   AF-A0A2R4T725-F1
#
_cell.length_a   1.000
_cell.length_b   1.000
_cell.length_c   1.000
_cell.angle_alpha   90.00
_cell.angle_beta   90.00
_cell.angle_gamma   90.00
#
_symmetry.space_group_name_H-M   'P 1'
#
loop_
_entity.id
_entity.type
_entity.pdbx_description
1 polymer ?
#
loop_
_entity_poly.entity_id
_entity_poly.type
_entity_poly.pdbx_seq_one_letter_code
_entity_poly.pdbx_strand_id
1 'polypeptide(L)'
;MSGGGAGREGQDWRWRLAAAGDAFAMRVLAAALAADGRHDEAIAWWQKSVAAGDETALRQLSDHLGAAEVERQLRQLAESGDVQAMGNLAKRLQIGGAGERLSEAIEWLTRAATAGAPLRWELVAALDRAGRSAEAEEQLRQLAESGDVQAMRDLAKRLQDGGAGERLSEAIEWLTRAATAGAPLRWELVAALDRAGRSAEAEEQLRQLAESGDVQAMRDLAKRLQDGGAGERLSEAIEWLTRAATAGAPLRWELVAALDRAGRSAEAEEQLRQLADSGDVTAVAELVARAAADGRQEVSRKELHRLMRVRGTRHIRRVAEALAHLGRPDEAIQWWEGADTLDARVASSLAARLTERLGRAAQWARDDGVEWQLHEMAVTDDVEAMRVLAGYLARTGRPTGAVEWWTRADAADAARGWGREWAEYALGARSAAGHSASADASPASASPEETAPITPVTSRFLVAQMPSHAALSGPVSLIVRVPTSVSSFDDEVSAPLRGFEPSGEGTPLTVIVQAPAGLVPQGPLEQTIMVASSGDPAPARFSFLARGEGLHRVRVTAWAGGTFLTEIGLEVSVESDGPYEVGSPSAATVGEIRANPGEVTLLVDRVGGQYTFRLLSDRCIYGAVLAQALTANPEVATERAFAMLQRLAAGRGDYTGGHARRWMKETGVGLWIEMVPDLIKEQFWQLRDHITAFSIATEHDVIPWELLYPIAPGRDEGFMVEQFPVLRNSLGQPRSAALPIGEPHYVVSSRVPVNGSSEIESIRRILGSGKIVNTLDDILSVIDAGTTGPLHFTCHNTFDTGGSGSSIALEGGPFVPALLNSAVARRALEGSSPLVFINACRAAGVVPQYTQMLGWAQQFMGAGAGAFVGTLWAVRSDSAQRFAEAFYASLSAGEPLGAAAHQARCHAGHDAADPTWLAYTVYGNPAAVVPTHT
;
A
#
# COMPACT_ATOMS: atom_id res chain seq x y z
N MET A 1 -14.56 70.96 1.71
CA MET A 1 -13.45 70.50 0.84
C MET A 1 -13.90 69.21 0.18
N SER A 2 -14.51 69.36 -0.99
CA SER A 2 -15.08 68.31 -1.83
C SER A 2 -14.21 68.25 -3.08
N GLY A 3 -13.65 67.08 -3.42
CA GLY A 3 -12.85 66.94 -4.65
C GLY A 3 -11.91 65.73 -4.77
N GLY A 4 -11.77 64.85 -3.76
CA GLY A 4 -10.76 63.79 -3.79
C GLY A 4 -11.21 62.37 -4.20
N GLY A 5 -12.51 62.07 -4.24
CA GLY A 5 -13.01 60.69 -4.37
C GLY A 5 -13.04 60.13 -5.80
N ALA A 6 -13.60 60.89 -6.75
CA ALA A 6 -13.87 60.42 -8.11
C ALA A 6 -12.61 60.05 -8.91
N GLY A 7 -11.46 60.66 -8.59
CA GLY A 7 -10.18 60.37 -9.25
C GLY A 7 -9.55 59.03 -8.83
N ARG A 8 -9.87 58.53 -7.63
CA ARG A 8 -9.39 57.22 -7.14
C ARG A 8 -10.27 56.06 -7.60
N GLU A 9 -11.59 56.26 -7.64
CA GLU A 9 -12.54 55.24 -8.13
C GLU A 9 -12.25 54.88 -9.59
N GLY A 10 -12.00 55.86 -10.47
CA GLY A 10 -11.63 55.60 -11.88
C GLY A 10 -10.23 54.99 -12.10
N GLN A 11 -9.37 55.00 -11.09
CA GLN A 11 -8.01 54.42 -11.13
C GLN A 11 -7.93 53.04 -10.47
N ASP A 12 -8.92 52.65 -9.66
CA ASP A 12 -9.02 51.31 -9.09
C ASP A 12 -9.39 50.30 -10.20
N TRP A 13 -8.60 49.22 -10.29
CA TRP A 13 -8.78 48.17 -11.29
C TRP A 13 -10.19 47.55 -11.22
N ARG A 14 -10.79 47.52 -10.01
CA ARG A 14 -12.15 46.99 -9.78
C ARG A 14 -13.19 47.74 -10.59
N TRP A 15 -13.17 49.07 -10.55
CA TRP A 15 -14.11 49.91 -11.31
C TRP A 15 -13.86 49.83 -12.81
N ARG A 16 -12.59 49.80 -13.25
CA ARG A 16 -12.26 49.71 -14.68
C ARG A 16 -12.72 48.39 -15.30
N LEU A 17 -12.47 47.26 -14.62
CA LEU A 17 -12.87 45.95 -15.10
C LEU A 17 -14.38 45.71 -14.93
N ALA A 18 -14.98 46.16 -13.83
CA ALA A 18 -16.43 46.08 -13.64
C ALA A 18 -17.19 46.89 -14.70
N ALA A 19 -16.71 48.09 -15.05
CA ALA A 19 -17.28 48.88 -16.15
C ALA A 19 -17.08 48.23 -17.52
N ALA A 20 -16.04 47.39 -17.67
CA ALA A 20 -15.76 46.65 -18.90
C ALA A 20 -16.56 45.33 -19.03
N GLY A 21 -17.40 44.97 -18.05
CA GLY A 21 -18.21 43.76 -18.13
C GLY A 21 -17.67 42.55 -17.36
N ASP A 22 -16.54 42.68 -16.65
CA ASP A 22 -15.91 41.55 -15.96
C ASP A 22 -16.70 41.14 -14.70
N ALA A 23 -17.28 39.93 -14.73
CA ALA A 23 -18.18 39.45 -13.68
C ALA A 23 -17.53 39.37 -12.30
N PHE A 24 -16.26 38.95 -12.25
CA PHE A 24 -15.47 38.85 -11.01
C PHE A 24 -15.19 40.24 -10.42
N ALA A 25 -14.77 41.19 -11.25
CA ALA A 25 -14.51 42.56 -10.83
C ALA A 25 -15.78 43.26 -10.34
N MET A 26 -16.93 43.01 -10.98
CA MET A 26 -18.23 43.49 -10.50
C MET A 26 -18.56 42.94 -9.10
N ARG A 27 -18.32 41.66 -8.84
CA ARG A 27 -18.53 41.05 -7.51
C ARG A 27 -17.60 41.63 -6.45
N VAL A 28 -16.31 41.76 -6.77
CA VAL A 28 -15.31 42.29 -5.83
C VAL A 28 -15.57 43.77 -5.54
N LEU A 29 -16.00 44.54 -6.56
CA LEU A 29 -16.43 45.92 -6.40
C LEU A 29 -17.67 46.00 -5.50
N ALA A 30 -18.66 45.16 -5.74
CA ALA A 30 -19.87 45.09 -4.91
C ALA A 30 -19.55 44.79 -3.44
N ALA A 31 -18.68 43.81 -3.18
CA ALA A 31 -18.27 43.48 -1.81
C ALA A 31 -17.51 44.63 -1.13
N ALA A 32 -16.67 45.36 -1.86
CA ALA A 32 -16.00 46.55 -1.35
C ALA A 32 -16.99 47.68 -1.02
N LEU A 33 -17.97 47.93 -1.89
CA LEU A 33 -19.03 48.91 -1.67
C LEU A 33 -19.91 48.55 -0.46
N ALA A 34 -20.23 47.27 -0.27
CA ALA A 34 -20.97 46.81 0.89
C ALA A 34 -20.19 47.00 2.20
N ALA A 35 -18.87 46.75 2.19
CA ALA A 35 -18.00 46.98 3.35
C ALA A 35 -17.90 48.49 3.71
N ASP A 36 -17.98 49.37 2.70
CA ASP A 36 -18.04 50.82 2.87
C ASP A 36 -19.46 51.34 3.23
N GLY A 37 -20.43 50.44 3.47
CA GLY A 37 -21.81 50.77 3.82
C GLY A 37 -22.68 51.26 2.65
N ARG A 38 -22.18 51.20 1.41
CA ARG A 38 -22.89 51.56 0.16
C ARG A 38 -23.69 50.37 -0.37
N HIS A 39 -24.65 49.90 0.43
CA HIS A 39 -25.38 48.65 0.16
C HIS A 39 -26.18 48.67 -1.15
N ASP A 40 -26.83 49.77 -1.50
CA ASP A 40 -27.63 49.87 -2.74
C ASP A 40 -26.77 49.73 -4.00
N GLU A 41 -25.58 50.34 -3.98
CA GLU A 41 -24.62 50.24 -5.09
C GLU A 41 -23.99 48.86 -5.17
N ALA A 42 -23.70 48.24 -4.02
CA ALA A 42 -23.23 46.87 -3.94
C ALA A 42 -24.25 45.89 -4.54
N ILE A 43 -25.53 46.03 -4.19
CA ILE A 43 -26.62 45.23 -4.75
C ILE A 43 -26.69 45.37 -6.27
N ALA A 44 -26.62 46.60 -6.79
CA ALA A 44 -26.65 46.84 -8.23
C ALA A 44 -25.47 46.18 -8.98
N TRP A 45 -24.27 46.17 -8.36
CA TRP A 45 -23.10 45.52 -8.95
C TRP A 45 -23.12 43.99 -8.82
N TRP A 46 -23.63 43.44 -7.72
CA TRP A 46 -23.86 42.00 -7.60
C TRP A 46 -24.93 41.52 -8.60
N GLN A 47 -26.00 42.27 -8.83
CA GLN A 47 -27.00 41.93 -9.85
C GLN A 47 -26.40 41.86 -11.26
N LYS A 48 -25.54 42.82 -11.61
CA LYS A 48 -24.81 42.79 -12.91
C LYS A 48 -23.84 41.61 -13.01
N SER A 49 -23.15 41.29 -11.91
CA SER A 49 -22.24 40.15 -11.82
C SER A 49 -22.97 38.81 -11.99
N VAL A 50 -24.15 38.67 -11.38
CA VAL A 50 -25.04 37.50 -11.55
C VAL A 50 -25.54 37.39 -12.99
N ALA A 51 -25.94 38.50 -13.61
CA ALA A 51 -26.36 38.53 -15.01
C ALA A 51 -25.20 38.15 -15.96
N ALA A 52 -23.95 38.37 -15.56
CA ALA A 52 -22.75 37.95 -16.27
C ALA A 52 -22.30 36.50 -15.93
N GLY A 53 -23.06 35.76 -15.12
CA GLY A 53 -22.82 34.34 -14.82
C GLY A 53 -21.97 34.06 -13.58
N ASP A 54 -21.70 35.05 -12.71
CA ASP A 54 -20.95 34.82 -11.45
C ASP A 54 -21.85 34.20 -10.36
N GLU A 55 -21.71 32.90 -10.16
CA GLU A 55 -22.47 32.15 -9.14
C GLU A 55 -22.14 32.57 -7.69
N THR A 56 -20.92 33.06 -7.45
CA THR A 56 -20.51 33.52 -6.12
C THR A 56 -21.20 34.84 -5.78
N ALA A 57 -21.46 35.67 -6.81
CA ALA A 57 -22.21 36.92 -6.64
C ALA A 57 -23.66 36.66 -6.25
N LEU A 58 -24.26 35.56 -6.74
CA LEU A 58 -25.63 35.19 -6.39
C LEU A 58 -25.77 34.84 -4.90
N ARG A 59 -24.77 34.16 -4.33
CA ARG A 59 -24.72 33.86 -2.89
C ARG A 59 -24.61 35.14 -2.07
N GLN A 60 -23.65 36.01 -2.42
CA GLN A 60 -23.44 37.28 -1.72
C GLN A 60 -24.66 38.21 -1.81
N LEU A 61 -25.32 38.25 -2.97
CA LEU A 61 -26.58 38.98 -3.15
C LEU A 61 -27.70 38.42 -2.25
N SER A 62 -27.75 37.10 -2.07
CA SER A 62 -28.74 36.43 -1.22
C SER A 62 -28.54 36.71 0.26
N ASP A 63 -27.29 36.83 0.70
CA ASP A 63 -26.96 37.19 2.09
C ASP A 63 -27.40 38.62 2.43
N HIS A 64 -27.47 39.51 1.41
CA HIS A 64 -27.82 40.92 1.59
C HIS A 64 -29.32 41.23 1.35
N LEU A 65 -29.93 40.64 0.31
CA LEU A 65 -31.35 40.86 -0.02
C LEU A 65 -32.29 39.83 0.64
N GLY A 66 -31.75 38.73 1.14
CA GLY A 66 -32.52 37.58 1.61
C GLY A 66 -32.87 36.60 0.49
N ALA A 67 -32.90 35.31 0.84
CA ALA A 67 -33.07 34.22 -0.11
C ALA A 67 -34.40 34.25 -0.88
N ALA A 68 -35.49 34.69 -0.24
CA ALA A 68 -36.81 34.74 -0.85
C ALA A 68 -36.94 35.85 -1.91
N GLU A 69 -36.30 36.99 -1.66
CA GLU A 69 -36.34 38.15 -2.55
C GLU A 69 -35.51 37.90 -3.82
N VAL A 70 -34.34 37.28 -3.67
CA VAL A 70 -33.51 36.85 -4.82
C VAL A 70 -34.21 35.80 -5.67
N GLU A 71 -34.89 34.82 -5.05
CA GLU A 71 -35.69 33.82 -5.79
C GLU A 71 -36.82 34.48 -6.58
N ARG A 72 -37.53 35.46 -5.98
CA ARG A 72 -38.58 36.23 -6.66
C ARG A 72 -38.06 36.98 -7.88
N GLN A 73 -36.90 37.64 -7.76
CA GLN A 73 -36.28 38.36 -8.87
C GLN A 73 -35.80 37.41 -9.98
N LEU A 74 -35.17 36.30 -9.63
CA LEU A 74 -34.78 35.28 -10.60
C LEU A 74 -35.97 34.66 -11.31
N ARG A 75 -37.08 34.42 -10.60
CA ARG A 75 -38.33 33.92 -11.21
C ARG A 75 -38.90 34.90 -12.24
N GLN A 76 -38.94 36.20 -11.95
CA GLN A 76 -39.39 37.21 -12.90
C GLN A 76 -38.51 37.25 -14.17
N LEU A 77 -37.19 37.17 -14.01
CA LEU A 77 -36.26 37.15 -15.14
C LEU A 77 -36.37 35.85 -15.94
N ALA A 78 -36.48 34.70 -15.27
CA ALA A 78 -36.68 33.41 -15.91
C ALA A 78 -38.01 33.36 -16.70
N GLU A 79 -39.09 33.94 -16.16
CA GLU A 79 -40.38 34.10 -16.83
C GLU A 79 -40.27 34.98 -18.08
N SER A 80 -39.39 35.99 -18.07
CA SER A 80 -39.14 36.85 -19.22
C SER A 80 -38.31 36.19 -20.34
N GLY A 81 -37.81 34.97 -20.14
CA GLY A 81 -37.04 34.21 -21.12
C GLY A 81 -35.52 34.26 -20.92
N ASP A 82 -35.02 34.83 -19.81
CA ASP A 82 -33.59 34.88 -19.52
C ASP A 82 -33.07 33.49 -19.15
N VAL A 83 -32.25 32.92 -20.04
CA VAL A 83 -31.68 31.57 -19.93
C VAL A 83 -30.74 31.43 -18.72
N GLN A 84 -29.99 32.47 -18.36
CA GLN A 84 -29.10 32.45 -17.20
C GLN A 84 -29.90 32.52 -15.90
N ALA A 85 -30.97 33.32 -15.88
CA ALA A 85 -31.89 33.37 -14.75
C ALA A 85 -32.60 32.04 -14.53
N MET A 86 -32.99 31.33 -15.59
CA MET A 86 -33.56 29.98 -15.49
C MET A 86 -32.60 28.99 -14.83
N GLY A 87 -31.33 28.98 -15.23
CA GLY A 87 -30.29 28.13 -14.63
C GLY A 87 -30.03 28.46 -13.16
N ASN A 88 -29.87 29.75 -12.85
CA ASN A 88 -29.67 30.23 -11.48
C ASN A 88 -30.88 29.94 -10.56
N LEU A 89 -32.09 30.08 -11.08
CA LEU A 89 -33.32 29.73 -10.36
C LEU A 89 -33.40 28.22 -10.11
N ALA A 90 -33.12 27.40 -11.11
CA ALA A 90 -33.15 25.95 -10.96
C ALA A 90 -32.12 25.45 -9.92
N LYS A 91 -30.89 25.98 -9.95
CA LYS A 91 -29.87 25.67 -8.93
C LYS A 91 -30.36 26.01 -7.53
N ARG A 92 -31.00 27.16 -7.34
CA ARG A 92 -31.59 27.54 -6.04
C ARG A 92 -32.71 26.62 -5.60
N LEU A 93 -33.61 26.25 -6.51
CA LEU A 93 -34.72 25.34 -6.22
C LEU A 93 -34.23 23.94 -5.80
N GLN A 94 -33.03 23.55 -6.25
CA GLN A 94 -32.37 22.30 -5.88
C GLN A 94 -31.68 22.33 -4.50
N ILE A 95 -31.31 23.50 -3.97
CA ILE A 95 -30.67 23.62 -2.66
C ILE A 95 -31.72 23.32 -1.57
N GLY A 96 -31.62 22.14 -0.95
CA GLY A 96 -32.51 21.70 0.14
C GLY A 96 -33.94 21.33 -0.28
N GLY A 97 -34.22 21.29 -1.59
CA GLY A 97 -35.54 20.96 -2.14
C GLY A 97 -35.74 19.47 -2.41
N ALA A 98 -36.89 18.94 -1.99
CA ALA A 98 -37.45 17.65 -2.43
C ALA A 98 -38.90 17.85 -2.88
N GLY A 99 -39.44 16.93 -3.69
CA GLY A 99 -40.81 17.02 -4.18
C GLY A 99 -41.01 18.16 -5.18
N GLU A 100 -42.00 19.02 -4.94
CA GLU A 100 -42.45 20.06 -5.90
C GLU A 100 -41.35 21.03 -6.33
N ARG A 101 -40.44 21.42 -5.44
CA ARG A 101 -39.32 22.32 -5.79
C ARG A 101 -38.32 21.67 -6.75
N LEU A 102 -38.08 20.36 -6.63
CA LEU A 102 -37.22 19.63 -7.57
C LEU A 102 -37.90 19.51 -8.94
N SER A 103 -39.22 19.30 -8.97
CA SER A 103 -40.01 19.31 -10.20
C SER A 103 -39.95 20.67 -10.90
N GLU A 104 -40.13 21.77 -10.15
CA GLU A 104 -40.02 23.14 -10.68
C GLU A 104 -38.58 23.40 -11.22
N ALA A 105 -37.55 22.94 -10.53
CA ALA A 105 -36.17 23.05 -11.00
C ALA A 105 -35.96 22.31 -12.35
N ILE A 106 -36.52 21.11 -12.48
CA ILE A 106 -36.46 20.33 -13.72
C ILE A 106 -37.17 21.06 -14.86
N GLU A 107 -38.32 21.69 -14.61
CA GLU A 107 -39.03 22.49 -15.62
C GLU A 107 -38.17 23.65 -16.12
N TRP A 108 -37.54 24.40 -15.21
CA TRP A 108 -36.66 25.51 -15.57
C TRP A 108 -35.41 25.05 -16.32
N LEU A 109 -34.78 23.94 -15.91
CA LEU A 109 -33.65 23.36 -16.63
C LEU A 109 -34.04 22.86 -18.02
N THR A 110 -35.23 22.27 -18.16
CA THR A 110 -35.76 21.81 -19.45
C THR A 110 -35.98 22.98 -20.40
N ARG A 111 -36.57 24.08 -19.92
CA ARG A 111 -36.75 25.32 -20.69
C ARG A 111 -35.41 25.92 -21.09
N ALA A 112 -34.45 26.00 -20.17
CA ALA A 112 -33.12 26.53 -20.46
C ALA A 112 -32.38 25.66 -21.50
N ALA A 113 -32.39 24.34 -21.34
CA ALA A 113 -31.76 23.41 -22.30
C ALA A 113 -32.43 23.45 -23.67
N THR A 114 -33.75 23.61 -23.73
CA THR A 114 -34.51 23.76 -24.99
C THR A 114 -34.19 25.09 -25.68
N ALA A 115 -33.91 26.14 -24.91
CA ALA A 115 -33.42 27.43 -25.42
C ALA A 115 -31.94 27.42 -25.84
N GLY A 116 -31.27 26.26 -25.79
CA GLY A 116 -29.87 26.08 -26.23
C GLY A 116 -28.84 26.29 -25.13
N ALA A 117 -29.23 26.39 -23.86
CA ALA A 117 -28.27 26.48 -22.76
C ALA A 117 -27.46 25.19 -22.60
N PRO A 118 -26.16 25.26 -22.24
CA PRO A 118 -25.33 24.08 -21.96
C PRO A 118 -25.62 23.46 -20.57
N LEU A 119 -26.89 23.42 -20.15
CA LEU A 119 -27.33 22.96 -18.82
C LEU A 119 -27.93 21.54 -18.84
N ARG A 120 -27.78 20.83 -19.96
CA ARG A 120 -28.42 19.52 -20.16
C ARG A 120 -27.85 18.43 -19.24
N TRP A 121 -26.57 18.52 -18.86
CA TRP A 121 -25.97 17.67 -17.82
C TRP A 121 -26.57 17.92 -16.43
N GLU A 122 -26.84 19.19 -16.09
CA GLU A 122 -27.52 19.55 -14.84
C GLU A 122 -28.98 19.04 -14.81
N LEU A 123 -29.64 19.04 -15.98
CA LEU A 123 -30.97 18.45 -16.15
C LEU A 123 -30.97 16.93 -15.92
N VAL A 124 -30.01 16.19 -16.51
CA VAL A 124 -29.84 14.74 -16.28
C VAL A 124 -29.71 14.45 -14.78
N ALA A 125 -28.82 15.16 -14.09
CA ALA A 125 -28.61 14.99 -12.65
C ALA A 125 -29.83 15.35 -11.80
N ALA A 126 -30.66 16.30 -12.24
CA ALA A 126 -31.91 16.65 -11.57
C ALA A 126 -32.99 15.56 -11.77
N LEU A 127 -33.10 15.04 -13.00
CA LEU A 127 -34.03 13.96 -13.34
C LEU A 127 -33.70 12.67 -12.58
N ASP A 128 -32.43 12.31 -12.46
CA ASP A 128 -31.99 11.14 -11.68
C ASP A 128 -32.36 11.25 -10.20
N ARG A 129 -32.13 12.42 -9.59
CA ARG A 129 -32.52 12.67 -8.19
C ARG A 129 -34.04 12.61 -7.98
N ALA A 130 -34.82 12.96 -9.00
CA ALA A 130 -36.27 12.82 -8.98
C ALA A 130 -36.75 11.39 -9.27
N GLY A 131 -35.85 10.43 -9.53
CA GLY A 131 -36.18 9.07 -9.92
C GLY A 131 -36.79 8.97 -11.33
N ARG A 132 -36.68 10.01 -12.15
CA ARG A 132 -37.21 10.10 -13.52
C ARG A 132 -36.19 9.56 -14.53
N SER A 133 -35.73 8.33 -14.32
CA SER A 133 -34.60 7.74 -15.04
C SER A 133 -34.80 7.64 -16.56
N ALA A 134 -36.04 7.42 -17.02
CA ALA A 134 -36.35 7.34 -18.46
C ALA A 134 -36.15 8.70 -19.17
N GLU A 135 -36.49 9.79 -18.50
CA GLU A 135 -36.29 11.13 -19.05
C GLU A 135 -34.83 11.54 -19.00
N ALA A 136 -34.10 11.14 -17.96
CA ALA A 136 -32.65 11.34 -17.88
C ALA A 136 -31.92 10.61 -19.03
N GLU A 137 -32.34 9.39 -19.36
CA GLU A 137 -31.83 8.63 -20.50
C GLU A 137 -32.08 9.36 -21.83
N GLU A 138 -33.27 9.92 -22.02
CA GLU A 138 -33.59 10.70 -23.23
C GLU A 138 -32.72 11.97 -23.34
N GLN A 139 -32.44 12.66 -22.24
CA GLN A 139 -31.53 13.79 -22.24
C GLN A 139 -30.08 13.38 -22.57
N LEU A 140 -29.64 12.22 -22.08
CA LEU A 140 -28.33 11.65 -22.44
C LEU A 140 -28.28 11.23 -23.92
N ARG A 141 -29.38 10.73 -24.49
CA ARG A 141 -29.48 10.41 -25.92
C ARG A 141 -29.29 11.64 -26.78
N GLN A 142 -29.94 12.75 -26.43
CA GLN A 142 -29.76 14.01 -27.15
C GLN A 142 -28.33 14.58 -27.03
N LEU A 143 -27.68 14.43 -25.86
CA LEU A 143 -26.26 14.79 -25.71
C LEU A 143 -25.37 13.88 -26.57
N ALA A 144 -25.60 12.57 -26.55
CA ALA A 144 -24.86 11.60 -27.34
C ALA A 144 -25.01 11.88 -28.85
N GLU A 145 -26.22 12.21 -29.32
CA GLU A 145 -26.48 12.61 -30.71
C GLU A 145 -25.74 13.89 -31.11
N SER A 146 -25.50 14.80 -30.16
CA SER A 146 -24.70 16.01 -30.40
C SER A 146 -23.18 15.76 -30.49
N GLY A 147 -22.74 14.51 -30.27
CA GLY A 147 -21.32 14.11 -30.34
C GLY A 147 -20.62 14.10 -28.98
N ASP A 148 -21.33 14.28 -27.87
CA ASP A 148 -20.74 14.21 -26.53
C ASP A 148 -20.36 12.76 -26.18
N VAL A 149 -19.06 12.48 -26.19
CA VAL A 149 -18.47 11.16 -25.89
C VAL A 149 -18.82 10.68 -24.48
N GLN A 150 -18.87 11.59 -23.50
CA GLN A 150 -19.18 11.24 -22.11
C GLN A 150 -20.66 10.85 -21.98
N ALA A 151 -21.55 11.53 -22.70
CA ALA A 151 -22.96 11.15 -22.77
C ALA A 151 -23.17 9.80 -23.46
N MET A 152 -22.44 9.51 -24.55
CA MET A 152 -22.47 8.20 -25.20
C MET A 152 -22.09 7.07 -24.23
N ARG A 153 -21.05 7.27 -23.41
CA ARG A 153 -20.62 6.31 -22.38
C ARG A 153 -21.68 6.11 -21.31
N ASP A 154 -22.18 7.20 -20.73
CA ASP A 154 -23.13 7.15 -19.61
C ASP A 154 -24.49 6.58 -20.06
N LEU A 155 -24.91 6.86 -21.29
CA LEU A 155 -26.06 6.23 -21.93
C LEU A 155 -25.84 4.73 -22.14
N ALA A 156 -24.71 4.34 -22.74
CA ALA A 156 -24.39 2.94 -22.97
C ALA A 156 -24.38 2.13 -21.67
N LYS A 157 -23.84 2.68 -20.58
CA LYS A 157 -23.87 2.06 -19.25
C LYS A 157 -25.30 1.85 -18.74
N ARG A 158 -26.16 2.86 -18.81
CA ARG A 158 -27.58 2.73 -18.39
C ARG A 158 -28.36 1.72 -19.22
N LEU A 159 -28.07 1.67 -20.53
CA LEU A 159 -28.66 0.68 -21.42
C LEU A 159 -28.23 -0.74 -21.06
N GLN A 160 -26.95 -0.94 -20.69
CA GLN A 160 -26.43 -2.23 -20.21
C GLN A 160 -27.02 -2.67 -18.86
N ASP A 161 -27.15 -1.74 -17.91
CA ASP A 161 -27.76 -2.00 -16.60
C ASP A 161 -29.25 -2.34 -16.73
N GLY A 162 -29.92 -1.82 -17.77
CA GLY A 162 -31.34 -2.00 -18.04
C GLY A 162 -31.74 -3.34 -18.69
N GLY A 163 -30.80 -4.24 -18.99
CA GLY A 163 -31.07 -5.61 -19.42
C GLY A 163 -30.49 -6.02 -20.79
N ALA A 164 -30.75 -7.27 -21.19
CA ALA A 164 -30.26 -7.88 -22.43
C ALA A 164 -31.17 -7.63 -23.64
N GLY A 165 -30.68 -7.93 -24.85
CA GLY A 165 -31.44 -7.79 -26.10
C GLY A 165 -31.22 -6.44 -26.77
N GLU A 166 -32.31 -5.78 -27.21
CA GLU A 166 -32.25 -4.53 -28.00
C GLU A 166 -31.50 -3.39 -27.30
N ARG A 167 -31.63 -3.25 -25.98
CA ARG A 167 -30.91 -2.23 -25.20
C ARG A 167 -29.39 -2.46 -25.20
N LEU A 168 -28.96 -3.71 -25.13
CA LEU A 168 -27.53 -4.04 -25.22
C LEU A 168 -26.98 -3.76 -26.63
N SER A 169 -27.79 -3.99 -27.67
CA SER A 169 -27.44 -3.60 -29.04
C SER A 169 -27.29 -2.08 -29.19
N GLU A 170 -28.22 -1.29 -28.65
CA GLU A 170 -28.12 0.17 -28.64
C GLU A 170 -26.88 0.65 -27.87
N ALA A 171 -26.55 0.02 -26.74
CA ALA A 171 -25.33 0.33 -25.98
C ALA A 171 -24.07 0.09 -26.81
N ILE A 172 -24.01 -1.03 -27.55
CA ILE A 172 -22.90 -1.36 -28.45
C ILE A 172 -22.78 -0.32 -29.56
N GLU A 173 -23.89 0.16 -30.13
CA GLU A 173 -23.87 1.21 -31.15
C GLU A 173 -23.27 2.52 -30.60
N TRP A 174 -23.68 2.94 -29.41
CA TRP A 174 -23.12 4.14 -28.77
C TRP A 174 -21.64 4.00 -28.43
N LEU A 175 -21.22 2.85 -27.89
CA LEU A 175 -19.81 2.57 -27.62
C LEU A 175 -18.98 2.52 -28.90
N THR A 176 -19.53 1.98 -29.98
CA THR A 176 -18.88 1.97 -31.31
C THR A 176 -18.68 3.39 -31.81
N ARG A 177 -19.72 4.24 -31.77
CA ARG A 177 -19.62 5.65 -32.18
C ARG A 177 -18.57 6.40 -31.37
N ALA A 178 -18.57 6.23 -30.04
CA ALA A 178 -17.59 6.85 -29.18
C ALA A 178 -16.16 6.38 -29.47
N ALA A 179 -15.95 5.07 -29.66
CA ALA A 179 -14.64 4.51 -30.03
C ALA A 179 -14.17 5.01 -31.41
N THR A 180 -15.06 5.12 -32.40
CA THR A 180 -14.72 5.69 -33.72
C THR A 180 -14.37 7.17 -33.67
N ALA A 181 -14.91 7.92 -32.70
CA ALA A 181 -14.55 9.31 -32.45
C ALA A 181 -13.19 9.46 -31.72
N GLY A 182 -12.48 8.36 -31.46
CA GLY A 182 -11.17 8.34 -30.80
C GLY A 182 -11.23 8.24 -29.27
N ALA A 183 -12.40 7.99 -28.69
CA ALA A 183 -12.52 7.78 -27.26
C ALA A 183 -11.85 6.45 -26.84
N PRO A 184 -11.18 6.38 -25.68
CA PRO A 184 -10.52 5.17 -25.18
C PRO A 184 -11.52 4.15 -24.57
N LEU A 185 -12.68 3.95 -25.21
CA LEU A 185 -13.78 3.08 -24.73
C LEU A 185 -13.82 1.71 -25.42
N ARG A 186 -12.81 1.40 -26.22
CA ARG A 186 -12.79 0.19 -27.05
C ARG A 186 -12.76 -1.11 -26.23
N TRP A 187 -12.19 -1.09 -25.04
CA TRP A 187 -12.29 -2.21 -24.08
C TRP A 187 -13.71 -2.40 -23.52
N GLU A 188 -14.43 -1.31 -23.24
CA GLU A 188 -15.85 -1.37 -22.82
C GLU A 188 -16.73 -1.92 -23.94
N LEU A 189 -16.42 -1.57 -25.19
CA LEU A 189 -17.06 -2.14 -26.39
C LEU A 189 -16.81 -3.65 -26.53
N VAL A 190 -15.56 -4.11 -26.36
CA VAL A 190 -15.23 -5.55 -26.38
C VAL A 190 -16.07 -6.31 -25.35
N ALA A 191 -16.13 -5.82 -24.11
CA ALA A 191 -16.93 -6.45 -23.06
C ALA A 191 -18.43 -6.46 -23.36
N ALA A 192 -18.95 -5.39 -23.98
CA ALA A 192 -20.34 -5.31 -24.40
C ALA A 192 -20.67 -6.32 -25.51
N LEU A 193 -19.79 -6.43 -26.51
CA LEU A 193 -19.91 -7.37 -27.62
C LEU A 193 -19.86 -8.83 -27.13
N ASP A 194 -18.96 -9.15 -26.19
CA ASP A 194 -18.90 -10.48 -25.58
C ASP A 194 -20.17 -10.85 -24.84
N ARG A 195 -20.73 -9.91 -24.05
CA ARG A 195 -22.00 -10.11 -23.34
C ARG A 195 -23.18 -10.32 -24.29
N ALA A 196 -23.12 -9.71 -25.48
CA ALA A 196 -24.10 -9.91 -26.54
C ALA A 196 -23.87 -11.19 -27.36
N GLY A 197 -22.82 -11.96 -27.08
CA GLY A 197 -22.44 -13.14 -27.87
C GLY A 197 -21.89 -12.80 -29.25
N ARG A 198 -21.52 -11.54 -29.51
CA ARG A 198 -20.98 -11.04 -30.79
C ARG A 198 -19.45 -11.19 -30.83
N SER A 199 -18.96 -12.41 -30.59
CA SER A 199 -17.53 -12.69 -30.38
C SER A 199 -16.63 -12.30 -31.55
N ALA A 200 -17.11 -12.45 -32.80
CA ALA A 200 -16.34 -12.09 -34.00
C ALA A 200 -16.08 -10.57 -34.07
N GLU A 201 -17.03 -9.75 -33.65
CA GLU A 201 -16.87 -8.30 -33.62
C GLU A 201 -15.97 -7.88 -32.47
N ALA A 202 -16.05 -8.56 -31.32
CA ALA A 202 -15.14 -8.33 -30.20
C ALA A 202 -13.68 -8.63 -30.58
N GLU A 203 -13.44 -9.71 -31.34
CA GLU A 203 -12.11 -10.02 -31.90
C GLU A 203 -11.60 -8.91 -32.83
N GLU A 204 -12.46 -8.34 -33.67
CA GLU A 204 -12.08 -7.22 -34.54
C GLU A 204 -11.72 -5.95 -33.75
N GLN A 205 -12.46 -5.66 -32.68
CA GLN A 205 -12.10 -4.55 -31.78
C GLN A 205 -10.76 -4.78 -31.07
N LEU A 206 -10.49 -6.01 -30.64
CA LEU A 206 -9.20 -6.40 -30.05
C LEU A 206 -8.06 -6.32 -31.06
N ARG A 207 -8.31 -6.66 -32.34
CA ARG A 207 -7.32 -6.51 -33.42
C ARG A 207 -6.92 -5.05 -33.61
N GLN A 208 -7.88 -4.13 -33.64
CA GLN A 208 -7.59 -2.70 -33.74
C GLN A 208 -6.83 -2.16 -32.52
N LEU A 209 -7.13 -2.66 -31.30
CA LEU A 209 -6.34 -2.33 -30.11
C LEU A 209 -4.91 -2.88 -30.21
N ALA A 210 -4.76 -4.14 -30.63
CA ALA A 210 -3.46 -4.78 -30.82
C ALA A 210 -2.61 -4.05 -31.87
N GLU A 211 -3.20 -3.60 -32.98
CA GLU A 211 -2.54 -2.79 -34.01
C GLU A 211 -2.05 -1.44 -33.48
N SER A 212 -2.76 -0.86 -32.49
CA SER A 212 -2.32 0.38 -31.82
C SER A 212 -1.17 0.19 -30.83
N GLY A 213 -0.71 -1.05 -30.61
CA GLY A 213 0.38 -1.38 -29.69
C GLY A 213 -0.06 -1.82 -28.29
N ASP A 214 -1.36 -2.03 -28.05
CA ASP A 214 -1.87 -2.51 -26.77
C ASP A 214 -1.48 -3.99 -26.55
N VAL A 215 -0.51 -4.21 -25.66
CA VAL A 215 0.02 -5.53 -25.29
C VAL A 215 -1.08 -6.44 -24.68
N GLN A 216 -2.01 -5.87 -23.92
CA GLN A 216 -3.09 -6.63 -23.29
C GLN A 216 -4.10 -7.09 -24.35
N ALA A 217 -4.37 -6.26 -25.35
CA ALA A 217 -5.21 -6.65 -26.48
C ALA A 217 -4.54 -7.73 -27.34
N MET A 218 -3.22 -7.64 -27.58
CA MET A 218 -2.47 -8.69 -28.27
C MET A 218 -2.60 -10.04 -27.55
N ARG A 219 -2.50 -10.05 -26.21
CA ARG A 219 -2.67 -11.26 -25.39
C ARG A 219 -4.08 -11.83 -25.50
N ASP A 220 -5.09 -11.00 -25.28
CA ASP A 220 -6.49 -11.44 -25.24
C ASP A 220 -6.98 -11.90 -26.61
N LEU A 221 -6.52 -11.25 -27.69
CA LEU A 221 -6.74 -11.69 -29.06
C LEU A 221 -6.05 -13.03 -29.32
N ALA A 222 -4.77 -13.17 -28.98
CA ALA A 222 -4.04 -14.42 -29.17
C ALA A 222 -4.70 -15.58 -28.44
N LYS A 223 -5.20 -15.37 -27.22
CA LYS A 223 -5.95 -16.38 -26.46
C LYS A 223 -7.22 -16.82 -27.20
N ARG A 224 -8.05 -15.88 -27.67
CA ARG A 224 -9.28 -16.19 -28.44
C ARG A 224 -9.00 -16.92 -29.75
N LEU A 225 -7.93 -16.53 -30.43
CA LEU A 225 -7.47 -17.19 -31.64
C LEU A 225 -7.03 -18.64 -31.36
N GLN A 226 -6.37 -18.90 -30.24
CA GLN A 226 -5.98 -20.24 -29.80
C GLN A 226 -7.17 -21.13 -29.40
N ASP A 227 -8.16 -20.56 -28.71
CA ASP A 227 -9.38 -21.28 -28.31
C ASP A 227 -10.25 -21.66 -29.53
N GLY A 228 -10.14 -20.90 -30.64
CA GLY A 228 -10.92 -21.07 -31.87
C GLY A 228 -10.41 -22.13 -32.86
N GLY A 229 -9.30 -22.83 -32.57
CA GLY A 229 -8.85 -23.99 -33.35
C GLY A 229 -7.49 -23.83 -34.08
N ALA A 230 -7.00 -24.95 -34.64
CA ALA A 230 -5.68 -25.09 -35.27
C ALA A 230 -5.61 -24.48 -36.68
N GLY A 231 -4.39 -24.27 -37.19
CA GLY A 231 -4.13 -23.75 -38.53
C GLY A 231 -3.87 -22.24 -38.55
N GLU A 232 -4.49 -21.50 -39.47
CA GLU A 232 -4.23 -20.07 -39.72
C GLU A 232 -4.47 -19.18 -38.48
N ARG A 233 -5.49 -19.48 -37.66
CA ARG A 233 -5.76 -18.73 -36.41
C ARG A 233 -4.64 -18.88 -35.38
N LEU A 234 -4.05 -20.08 -35.27
CA LEU A 234 -2.92 -20.32 -34.38
C LEU A 234 -1.66 -19.58 -34.87
N SER A 235 -1.47 -19.49 -36.19
CA SER A 235 -0.40 -18.67 -36.78
C SER A 235 -0.57 -17.18 -36.46
N GLU A 236 -1.79 -16.65 -36.60
CA GLU A 236 -2.10 -15.26 -36.23
C GLU A 236 -1.85 -15.01 -34.72
N ALA A 237 -2.23 -15.95 -33.85
CA ALA A 237 -1.96 -15.86 -32.42
C ALA A 237 -0.44 -15.78 -32.11
N ILE A 238 0.36 -16.59 -32.81
CA ILE A 238 1.82 -16.59 -32.69
C ILE A 238 2.40 -15.24 -33.14
N GLU A 239 1.89 -14.64 -34.21
CA GLU A 239 2.33 -13.32 -34.67
C GLU A 239 2.08 -12.23 -33.62
N TRP A 240 0.88 -12.21 -33.02
CA TRP A 240 0.54 -11.25 -31.97
C TRP A 240 1.38 -11.43 -30.71
N LEU A 241 1.57 -12.68 -30.26
CA LEU A 241 2.45 -13.00 -29.11
C LEU A 241 3.91 -12.65 -29.39
N THR A 242 4.38 -12.83 -30.64
CA THR A 242 5.73 -12.43 -31.05
C THR A 242 5.88 -10.92 -30.98
N ARG A 243 4.93 -10.15 -31.53
CA ARG A 243 4.94 -8.68 -31.44
C ARG A 243 4.97 -8.21 -29.99
N ALA A 244 4.12 -8.76 -29.14
CA ALA A 244 4.09 -8.43 -27.71
C ALA A 244 5.43 -8.76 -27.02
N ALA A 245 6.00 -9.95 -27.27
CA ALA A 245 7.29 -10.35 -26.70
C ALA A 245 8.45 -9.47 -27.20
N THR A 246 8.44 -9.03 -28.46
CA THR A 246 9.45 -8.11 -29.00
C THR A 246 9.34 -6.69 -28.42
N ALA A 247 8.14 -6.28 -28.00
CA ALA A 247 7.91 -5.01 -27.29
C ALA A 247 8.31 -5.07 -25.81
N GLY A 248 8.86 -6.19 -25.32
CA GLY A 248 9.32 -6.38 -23.94
C GLY A 248 8.25 -6.91 -22.98
N ALA A 249 7.08 -7.31 -23.49
CA ALA A 249 6.04 -7.91 -22.64
C ALA A 249 6.46 -9.30 -22.13
N PRO A 250 6.12 -9.68 -20.88
CA PRO A 250 6.47 -10.98 -20.30
C PRO A 250 5.59 -12.13 -20.82
N LEU A 251 5.25 -12.15 -22.11
CA LEU A 251 4.37 -13.15 -22.76
C LEU A 251 5.14 -14.24 -23.52
N ARG A 252 6.46 -14.31 -23.34
CA ARG A 252 7.34 -15.18 -24.12
C ARG A 252 7.10 -16.67 -23.82
N TRP A 253 6.62 -17.02 -22.62
CA TRP A 253 6.16 -18.38 -22.30
C TRP A 253 4.86 -18.76 -23.02
N GLU A 254 3.92 -17.83 -23.15
CA GLU A 254 2.68 -18.05 -23.91
C GLU A 254 3.00 -18.25 -25.40
N LEU A 255 4.00 -17.53 -25.92
CA LEU A 255 4.54 -17.73 -27.27
C LEU A 255 5.16 -19.12 -27.45
N VAL A 256 5.99 -19.59 -26.49
CA VAL A 256 6.56 -20.95 -26.52
C VAL A 256 5.46 -22.00 -26.60
N ALA A 257 4.44 -21.91 -25.73
CA ALA A 257 3.32 -22.83 -25.72
C ALA A 257 2.52 -22.81 -27.04
N ALA A 258 2.35 -21.63 -27.64
CA ALA A 258 1.69 -21.49 -28.95
C ALA A 258 2.50 -22.12 -30.08
N LEU A 259 3.82 -21.90 -30.10
CA LEU A 259 4.74 -22.47 -31.08
C LEU A 259 4.80 -24.00 -30.98
N ASP A 260 4.83 -24.56 -29.77
CA ASP A 260 4.80 -26.00 -29.56
C ASP A 260 3.50 -26.63 -30.06
N ARG A 261 2.35 -25.98 -29.77
CA ARG A 261 1.04 -26.42 -30.27
C ARG A 261 0.95 -26.39 -31.80
N ALA A 262 1.67 -25.46 -32.43
CA ALA A 262 1.78 -25.36 -33.89
C ALA A 262 2.82 -26.34 -34.49
N GLY A 263 3.53 -27.12 -33.67
CA GLY A 263 4.61 -28.01 -34.12
C GLY A 263 5.87 -27.26 -34.56
N ARG A 264 6.02 -25.97 -34.20
CA ARG A 264 7.16 -25.11 -34.54
C ARG A 264 8.24 -25.19 -33.46
N SER A 265 8.68 -26.41 -33.13
CA SER A 265 9.56 -26.68 -31.97
C SER A 265 10.91 -25.96 -32.03
N ALA A 266 11.48 -25.76 -33.22
CA ALA A 266 12.74 -25.03 -33.38
C ALA A 266 12.63 -23.55 -33.00
N GLU A 267 11.49 -22.92 -33.31
CA GLU A 267 11.24 -21.53 -32.93
C GLU A 267 10.91 -21.41 -31.44
N ALA A 268 10.20 -22.39 -30.88
CA ALA A 268 9.96 -22.47 -29.43
C ALA A 268 11.29 -22.57 -28.65
N GLU A 269 12.23 -23.40 -29.10
CA GLU A 269 13.58 -23.47 -28.53
C GLU A 269 14.31 -22.12 -28.61
N GLU A 270 14.18 -21.38 -29.71
CA GLU A 270 14.80 -20.05 -29.84
C GLU A 270 14.22 -19.04 -28.84
N GLN A 271 12.90 -19.06 -28.64
CA GLN A 271 12.27 -18.22 -27.61
C GLN A 271 12.74 -18.60 -26.20
N LEU A 272 12.91 -19.90 -25.93
CA LEU A 272 13.46 -20.39 -24.66
C LEU A 272 14.93 -19.99 -24.46
N ARG A 273 15.76 -19.96 -25.51
CA ARG A 273 17.14 -19.45 -25.42
C ARG A 273 17.19 -17.97 -25.05
N GLN A 274 16.31 -17.18 -25.64
CA GLN A 274 16.22 -15.75 -25.31
C GLN A 274 15.69 -15.51 -23.89
N LEU A 275 14.75 -16.33 -23.42
CA LEU A 275 14.34 -16.35 -22.00
C LEU A 275 15.52 -16.71 -21.09
N ALA A 276 16.26 -17.76 -21.44
CA ALA A 276 17.47 -18.16 -20.72
C ALA A 276 18.53 -17.06 -20.67
N ASP A 277 18.76 -16.33 -21.77
CA ASP A 277 19.68 -15.20 -21.84
C ASP A 277 19.24 -14.01 -20.96
N SER A 278 17.94 -13.84 -20.74
CA SER A 278 17.39 -12.87 -19.78
C SER A 278 17.46 -13.33 -18.31
N GLY A 279 17.96 -14.55 -18.04
CA GLY A 279 18.10 -15.11 -16.71
C GLY A 279 16.91 -15.98 -16.25
N ASP A 280 15.97 -16.33 -17.14
CA ASP A 280 14.89 -17.26 -16.81
C ASP A 280 15.42 -18.69 -16.69
N VAL A 281 15.53 -19.16 -15.45
CA VAL A 281 16.07 -20.47 -15.11
C VAL A 281 15.11 -21.61 -15.48
N THR A 282 13.80 -21.33 -15.58
CA THR A 282 12.80 -22.32 -16.00
C THR A 282 12.95 -22.62 -17.49
N ALA A 283 13.28 -21.60 -18.29
CA ALA A 283 13.51 -21.77 -19.72
C ALA A 283 14.73 -22.66 -20.00
N VAL A 284 15.76 -22.57 -19.16
CA VAL A 284 16.94 -23.43 -19.26
C VAL A 284 16.63 -24.88 -18.91
N ALA A 285 15.84 -25.12 -17.85
CA ALA A 285 15.42 -26.48 -17.50
C ALA A 285 14.60 -27.13 -18.62
N GLU A 286 13.72 -26.37 -19.25
CA GLU A 286 12.92 -26.81 -20.40
C GLU A 286 13.80 -27.13 -21.63
N LEU A 287 14.80 -26.29 -21.93
CA LEU A 287 15.78 -26.58 -23.01
C LEU A 287 16.55 -27.88 -22.76
N VAL A 288 16.97 -28.13 -21.52
CA VAL A 288 17.69 -29.38 -21.17
C VAL A 288 16.76 -30.59 -21.29
N ALA A 289 15.50 -30.47 -20.85
CA ALA A 289 14.51 -31.54 -20.98
C ALA A 289 14.23 -31.90 -22.44
N ARG A 290 14.09 -30.90 -23.32
CA ARG A 290 13.91 -31.10 -24.77
C ARG A 290 15.13 -31.73 -25.43
N ALA A 291 16.33 -31.27 -25.10
CA ALA A 291 17.58 -31.86 -25.59
C ALA A 291 17.72 -33.34 -25.17
N ALA A 292 17.31 -33.68 -23.94
CA ALA A 292 17.29 -35.05 -23.45
C ALA A 292 16.25 -35.93 -24.17
N ALA A 293 15.06 -35.39 -24.44
CA ALA A 293 14.02 -36.10 -25.19
C ALA A 293 14.43 -36.39 -26.64
N ASP A 294 15.15 -35.46 -27.28
CA ASP A 294 15.62 -35.59 -28.66
C ASP A 294 16.95 -36.37 -28.80
N GLY A 295 17.54 -36.83 -27.68
CA GLY A 295 18.82 -37.54 -27.68
C GLY A 295 20.02 -36.69 -28.12
N ARG A 296 19.89 -35.35 -28.10
CA ARG A 296 20.99 -34.42 -28.43
C ARG A 296 21.90 -34.31 -27.21
N GLN A 297 23.15 -34.79 -27.34
CA GLN A 297 24.13 -34.73 -26.23
C GLN A 297 24.71 -33.33 -25.96
N GLU A 298 24.47 -32.36 -26.84
CA GLU A 298 25.05 -31.02 -26.75
C GLU A 298 24.04 -29.99 -26.22
N VAL A 299 23.86 -29.97 -24.89
CA VAL A 299 23.61 -28.68 -24.22
C VAL A 299 25.00 -28.10 -23.95
N SER A 300 25.28 -26.90 -24.46
CA SER A 300 26.62 -26.33 -24.40
C SER A 300 27.04 -26.18 -22.94
N ARG A 301 28.24 -26.66 -22.59
CA ARG A 301 28.86 -26.44 -21.27
C ARG A 301 28.89 -24.95 -20.88
N LYS A 302 28.87 -24.07 -21.89
CA LYS A 302 28.80 -22.60 -21.77
C LYS A 302 27.41 -22.09 -21.35
N GLU A 303 26.34 -22.73 -21.83
CA GLU A 303 24.95 -22.47 -21.42
C GLU A 303 24.73 -22.93 -19.98
N LEU A 304 25.27 -24.11 -19.62
CA LEU A 304 25.26 -24.62 -18.25
C LEU A 304 26.13 -23.77 -17.29
N HIS A 305 27.29 -23.27 -17.71
CA HIS A 305 28.12 -22.38 -16.86
C HIS A 305 27.50 -20.99 -16.63
N ARG A 306 26.71 -20.45 -17.56
CA ARG A 306 26.03 -19.15 -17.36
C ARG A 306 25.05 -19.17 -16.18
N LEU A 307 24.49 -20.33 -15.87
CA LEU A 307 23.58 -20.56 -14.74
C LEU A 307 24.22 -20.40 -13.36
N MET A 308 25.56 -20.51 -13.22
CA MET A 308 26.25 -20.42 -11.93
C MET A 308 26.10 -19.05 -11.24
N ARG A 309 25.70 -18.00 -11.97
CA ARG A 309 25.52 -16.65 -11.41
C ARG A 309 24.19 -16.43 -10.70
N VAL A 310 23.21 -17.33 -10.83
CA VAL A 310 21.88 -17.21 -10.20
C VAL A 310 21.72 -18.29 -9.12
N ARG A 311 21.76 -17.88 -7.85
CA ARG A 311 21.75 -18.79 -6.69
C ARG A 311 20.30 -19.15 -6.28
N GLY A 312 19.83 -20.33 -6.66
CA GLY A 312 18.55 -20.88 -6.19
C GLY A 312 18.53 -22.41 -6.10
N THR A 313 18.30 -22.94 -4.90
CA THR A 313 18.45 -24.37 -4.53
C THR A 313 17.52 -25.33 -5.29
N ARG A 314 16.27 -24.92 -5.57
CA ARG A 314 15.30 -25.72 -6.36
C ARG A 314 15.72 -25.89 -7.82
N HIS A 315 16.51 -24.95 -8.35
CA HIS A 315 16.98 -24.94 -9.74
C HIS A 315 18.20 -25.83 -9.94
N ILE A 316 19.15 -25.80 -8.99
CA ILE A 316 20.30 -26.71 -8.96
C ILE A 316 19.83 -28.16 -8.98
N ARG A 317 18.78 -28.48 -8.19
CA ARG A 317 18.15 -29.80 -8.18
C ARG A 317 17.65 -30.24 -9.57
N ARG A 318 16.86 -29.40 -10.26
CA ARG A 318 16.27 -29.75 -11.56
C ARG A 318 17.33 -29.94 -12.66
N VAL A 319 18.37 -29.10 -12.67
CA VAL A 319 19.48 -29.23 -13.64
C VAL A 319 20.29 -30.50 -13.37
N ALA A 320 20.59 -30.79 -12.10
CA ALA A 320 21.34 -31.98 -11.74
C ALA A 320 20.55 -33.28 -11.96
N GLU A 321 19.23 -33.29 -11.71
CA GLU A 321 18.34 -34.40 -12.09
C GLU A 321 18.36 -34.63 -13.61
N ALA A 322 18.27 -33.57 -14.41
CA ALA A 322 18.32 -33.67 -15.86
C ALA A 322 19.69 -34.17 -16.39
N LEU A 323 20.80 -33.70 -15.80
CA LEU A 323 22.15 -34.19 -16.10
C LEU A 323 22.33 -35.68 -15.72
N ALA A 324 21.73 -36.12 -14.61
CA ALA A 324 21.71 -37.52 -14.23
C ALA A 324 20.88 -38.38 -15.21
N HIS A 325 19.75 -37.86 -15.70
CA HIS A 325 18.95 -38.52 -16.75
C HIS A 325 19.70 -38.62 -18.09
N LEU A 326 20.59 -37.66 -18.39
CA LEU A 326 21.48 -37.65 -19.56
C LEU A 326 22.71 -38.57 -19.42
N GLY A 327 22.87 -39.29 -18.30
CA GLY A 327 23.99 -40.19 -18.08
C GLY A 327 25.32 -39.49 -17.75
N ARG A 328 25.27 -38.25 -17.22
CA ARG A 328 26.45 -37.45 -16.82
C ARG A 328 26.49 -37.26 -15.30
N PRO A 329 26.69 -38.33 -14.51
CA PRO A 329 26.57 -38.30 -13.05
C PRO A 329 27.64 -37.44 -12.37
N ASP A 330 28.86 -37.41 -12.90
CA ASP A 330 29.97 -36.65 -12.30
C ASP A 330 29.72 -35.14 -12.39
N GLU A 331 29.09 -34.67 -13.47
CA GLU A 331 28.71 -33.26 -13.62
C GLU A 331 27.49 -32.91 -12.78
N ALA A 332 26.52 -33.83 -12.64
CA ALA A 332 25.42 -33.64 -11.70
C ALA A 332 25.95 -33.47 -10.26
N ILE A 333 26.95 -34.26 -9.85
CA ILE A 333 27.60 -34.15 -8.52
C ILE A 333 28.32 -32.81 -8.35
N GLN A 334 29.09 -32.36 -9.34
CA GLN A 334 29.75 -31.03 -9.29
C GLN A 334 28.73 -29.87 -9.20
N TRP A 335 27.58 -30.02 -9.85
CA TRP A 335 26.45 -29.09 -9.74
C TRP A 335 25.83 -29.08 -8.34
N TRP A 336 25.77 -30.23 -7.66
CA TRP A 336 25.28 -30.35 -6.27
C TRP A 336 26.29 -29.84 -5.24
N GLU A 337 27.59 -30.09 -5.41
CA GLU A 337 28.66 -29.64 -4.51
C GLU A 337 28.80 -28.11 -4.46
N GLY A 338 28.43 -27.40 -5.54
CA GLY A 338 28.41 -25.93 -5.57
C GLY A 338 27.22 -25.27 -4.85
N ALA A 339 26.31 -26.06 -4.28
CA ALA A 339 25.12 -25.60 -3.56
C ALA A 339 25.31 -25.75 -2.05
N ASP A 340 26.09 -24.85 -1.44
CA ASP A 340 26.54 -24.87 -0.03
C ASP A 340 25.44 -24.95 1.07
N THR A 341 24.15 -25.06 0.74
CA THR A 341 23.08 -25.16 1.73
C THR A 341 21.92 -25.99 1.17
N LEU A 342 21.88 -27.28 1.52
CA LEU A 342 20.68 -28.11 1.33
C LEU A 342 20.30 -28.82 2.62
N ASP A 343 18.99 -28.82 2.86
CA ASP A 343 18.27 -29.42 3.97
C ASP A 343 18.40 -30.95 3.99
N ALA A 344 18.68 -31.53 5.16
CA ALA A 344 19.13 -32.91 5.36
C ALA A 344 18.11 -33.98 4.87
N ARG A 345 16.82 -33.65 4.85
CA ARG A 345 15.75 -34.56 4.40
C ARG A 345 15.80 -34.88 2.90
N VAL A 346 16.32 -33.97 2.07
CA VAL A 346 16.30 -34.15 0.61
C VAL A 346 17.47 -35.02 0.13
N ALA A 347 18.62 -34.95 0.82
CA ALA A 347 19.75 -35.85 0.61
C ALA A 347 19.37 -37.32 0.87
N SER A 348 18.53 -37.56 1.89
CA SER A 348 18.01 -38.89 2.27
C SER A 348 17.23 -39.58 1.15
N SER A 349 16.31 -38.86 0.49
CA SER A 349 15.43 -39.41 -0.56
C SER A 349 16.18 -39.78 -1.86
N LEU A 350 17.26 -39.05 -2.20
CA LEU A 350 18.00 -39.28 -3.44
C LEU A 350 19.12 -40.30 -3.24
N ALA A 351 19.78 -40.33 -2.07
CA ALA A 351 20.74 -41.37 -1.70
C ALA A 351 20.07 -42.75 -1.65
N ALA A 352 18.85 -42.85 -1.14
CA ALA A 352 18.06 -44.07 -1.16
C ALA A 352 17.78 -44.57 -2.59
N ARG A 353 17.36 -43.68 -3.50
CA ARG A 353 17.07 -44.00 -4.91
C ARG A 353 18.33 -44.29 -5.75
N LEU A 354 19.43 -43.60 -5.46
CA LEU A 354 20.74 -43.89 -6.07
C LEU A 354 21.27 -45.25 -5.60
N THR A 355 21.09 -45.60 -4.32
CA THR A 355 21.49 -46.91 -3.77
C THR A 355 20.65 -48.05 -4.34
N GLU A 356 19.34 -47.83 -4.53
CA GLU A 356 18.43 -48.78 -5.19
C GLU A 356 18.85 -49.06 -6.65
N ARG A 357 19.28 -48.02 -7.38
CA ARG A 357 19.65 -48.12 -8.80
C ARG A 357 21.12 -48.53 -9.02
N LEU A 358 22.01 -48.23 -8.06
CA LEU A 358 23.44 -48.59 -8.05
C LEU A 358 23.72 -49.93 -7.37
N GLY A 359 22.70 -50.62 -6.84
CA GLY A 359 22.80 -51.99 -6.27
C GLY A 359 23.35 -53.08 -7.22
N ARG A 360 23.80 -52.72 -8.43
CA ARG A 360 24.57 -53.57 -9.34
C ARG A 360 26.08 -53.29 -9.37
N ALA A 361 26.59 -52.24 -8.72
CA ALA A 361 28.00 -51.87 -8.74
C ALA A 361 28.68 -52.17 -7.39
N ALA A 362 29.18 -53.40 -7.25
CA ALA A 362 29.70 -54.00 -6.03
C ALA A 362 31.06 -53.45 -5.51
N GLN A 363 31.35 -52.14 -5.59
CA GLN A 363 32.72 -51.66 -5.41
C GLN A 363 32.95 -50.57 -4.34
N TRP A 364 31.93 -50.13 -3.59
CA TRP A 364 32.07 -49.07 -2.56
C TRP A 364 32.01 -49.57 -1.09
N ALA A 365 32.33 -50.84 -0.85
CA ALA A 365 32.14 -51.47 0.46
C ALA A 365 33.19 -51.13 1.54
N ARG A 366 33.90 -49.98 1.49
CA ARG A 366 34.99 -49.68 2.44
C ARG A 366 35.19 -48.21 2.84
N ASP A 367 34.18 -47.35 2.74
CA ASP A 367 34.31 -45.98 3.27
C ASP A 367 33.52 -45.77 4.56
N ASP A 368 34.26 -45.49 5.65
CA ASP A 368 33.74 -45.14 6.99
C ASP A 368 32.82 -43.90 6.98
N GLY A 369 32.88 -43.09 5.91
CA GLY A 369 32.05 -41.89 5.74
C GLY A 369 30.55 -42.18 5.56
N VAL A 370 30.20 -43.29 4.91
CA VAL A 370 28.79 -43.68 4.72
C VAL A 370 28.18 -44.16 6.04
N GLU A 371 28.95 -44.88 6.85
CA GLU A 371 28.49 -45.31 8.18
C GLU A 371 28.30 -44.10 9.11
N TRP A 372 29.26 -43.16 9.13
CA TRP A 372 29.16 -41.94 9.96
C TRP A 372 27.93 -41.09 9.62
N GLN A 373 27.64 -40.89 8.33
CA GLN A 373 26.46 -40.15 7.87
C GLN A 373 25.15 -40.87 8.21
N LEU A 374 25.09 -42.19 8.02
CA LEU A 374 23.93 -43.00 8.42
C LEU A 374 23.73 -42.96 9.95
N HIS A 375 24.80 -42.90 10.72
CA HIS A 375 24.76 -42.83 12.18
C HIS A 375 24.29 -41.45 12.70
N GLU A 376 24.75 -40.35 12.10
CA GLU A 376 24.25 -38.99 12.39
C GLU A 376 22.74 -38.87 12.11
N MET A 377 22.29 -39.37 10.94
CA MET A 377 20.88 -39.34 10.56
C MET A 377 19.99 -40.23 11.46
N ALA A 378 20.52 -41.38 11.89
CA ALA A 378 19.80 -42.28 12.81
C ALA A 378 19.65 -41.69 14.23
N VAL A 379 20.51 -40.75 14.64
CA VAL A 379 20.37 -40.04 15.93
C VAL A 379 19.24 -38.99 15.89
N THR A 380 18.77 -38.59 14.71
CA THR A 380 17.67 -37.62 14.51
C THR A 380 16.26 -38.23 14.39
N ASP A 381 16.04 -39.45 14.89
CA ASP A 381 14.75 -40.18 14.87
C ASP A 381 14.15 -40.46 13.47
N ASP A 382 15.00 -40.56 12.44
CA ASP A 382 14.61 -41.05 11.11
C ASP A 382 14.57 -42.59 11.08
N VAL A 383 13.35 -43.15 11.12
CA VAL A 383 13.07 -44.59 11.16
C VAL A 383 13.65 -45.34 9.96
N GLU A 384 13.65 -44.73 8.77
CA GLU A 384 14.10 -45.39 7.55
C GLU A 384 15.63 -45.43 7.49
N ALA A 385 16.29 -44.34 7.93
CA ALA A 385 17.74 -44.30 8.10
C ALA A 385 18.22 -45.32 9.15
N MET A 386 17.50 -45.48 10.27
CA MET A 386 17.80 -46.49 11.29
C MET A 386 17.74 -47.91 10.73
N ARG A 387 16.74 -48.24 9.90
CA ARG A 387 16.61 -49.57 9.26
C ARG A 387 17.71 -49.84 8.25
N VAL A 388 18.09 -48.83 7.46
CA VAL A 388 19.18 -48.93 6.48
C VAL A 388 20.53 -49.11 7.17
N LEU A 389 20.80 -48.34 8.23
CA LEU A 389 21.99 -48.49 9.07
C LEU A 389 22.03 -49.89 9.71
N ALA A 390 20.90 -50.36 10.25
CA ALA A 390 20.81 -51.68 10.84
C ALA A 390 21.06 -52.80 9.81
N GLY A 391 20.53 -52.68 8.60
CA GLY A 391 20.78 -53.60 7.48
C GLY A 391 22.22 -53.54 6.94
N TYR A 392 22.87 -52.38 7.02
CA TYR A 392 24.29 -52.22 6.73
C TYR A 392 25.15 -52.93 7.79
N LEU A 393 24.93 -52.64 9.07
CA LEU A 393 25.65 -53.24 10.21
C LEU A 393 25.49 -54.77 10.27
N ALA A 394 24.30 -55.30 9.92
CA ALA A 394 24.08 -56.73 9.83
C ALA A 394 24.93 -57.39 8.73
N ARG A 395 25.03 -56.75 7.55
CA ARG A 395 25.80 -57.26 6.41
C ARG A 395 27.32 -57.13 6.61
N THR A 396 27.76 -56.16 7.41
CA THR A 396 29.18 -55.98 7.77
C THR A 396 29.61 -56.78 9.00
N GLY A 397 28.75 -57.65 9.53
CA GLY A 397 29.10 -58.59 10.61
C GLY A 397 29.04 -57.99 12.02
N ARG A 398 28.28 -56.91 12.22
CA ARG A 398 28.07 -56.22 13.51
C ARG A 398 26.62 -56.41 14.00
N PRO A 399 26.22 -57.65 14.37
CA PRO A 399 24.82 -58.00 14.63
C PRO A 399 24.24 -57.29 15.86
N THR A 400 25.05 -57.00 16.88
CA THR A 400 24.58 -56.32 18.11
C THR A 400 24.14 -54.89 17.85
N GLY A 401 24.91 -54.14 17.07
CA GLY A 401 24.55 -52.77 16.66
C GLY A 401 23.37 -52.76 15.67
N ALA A 402 23.26 -53.78 14.81
CA ALA A 402 22.09 -53.94 13.96
C ALA A 402 20.80 -54.16 14.76
N VAL A 403 20.83 -55.02 15.78
CA VAL A 403 19.67 -55.27 16.66
C VAL A 403 19.28 -54.01 17.43
N GLU A 404 20.24 -53.24 17.93
CA GLU A 404 19.98 -51.97 18.63
C GLU A 404 19.21 -50.99 17.75
N TRP A 405 19.67 -50.77 16.52
CA TRP A 405 19.04 -49.84 15.59
C TRP A 405 17.70 -50.34 15.03
N TRP A 406 17.52 -51.66 14.81
CA TRP A 406 16.20 -52.23 14.49
C TRP A 406 15.21 -52.04 15.64
N THR A 407 15.65 -52.26 16.89
CA THR A 407 14.79 -52.09 18.08
C THR A 407 14.38 -50.63 18.26
N ARG A 408 15.29 -49.69 17.95
CA ARG A 408 15.03 -48.25 18.04
C ARG A 408 14.09 -47.77 16.94
N ALA A 409 14.24 -48.29 15.72
CA ALA A 409 13.30 -48.04 14.62
C ALA A 409 11.89 -48.57 14.95
N ASP A 410 11.79 -49.76 15.52
CA ASP A 410 10.50 -50.36 15.90
C ASP A 410 9.84 -49.63 17.09
N ALA A 411 10.62 -49.11 18.03
CA ALA A 411 10.13 -48.25 19.11
C ALA A 411 9.61 -46.90 18.60
N ALA A 412 10.29 -46.30 17.60
CA ALA A 412 9.87 -45.06 16.95
C ALA A 412 8.59 -45.25 16.12
N ASP A 413 8.39 -46.41 15.50
CA ASP A 413 7.13 -46.78 14.83
C ASP A 413 6.00 -47.06 15.84
N ALA A 414 6.30 -47.65 17.00
CA ALA A 414 5.33 -47.88 18.06
C ALA A 414 4.77 -46.56 18.65
N ALA A 415 5.57 -45.50 18.69
CA ALA A 415 5.14 -44.16 19.07
C ALA A 415 4.18 -43.50 18.05
N ARG A 416 4.14 -44.00 16.80
CA ARG A 416 3.28 -43.51 15.70
C ARG A 416 1.94 -44.24 15.55
N GLY A 417 1.59 -45.14 16.50
CA GLY A 417 0.19 -45.43 16.82
C GLY A 417 -0.52 -46.56 16.06
N TRP A 418 0.14 -47.70 15.77
CA TRP A 418 -0.52 -48.92 15.25
C TRP A 418 0.00 -50.21 15.91
N GLY A 419 -0.03 -50.29 17.25
CA GLY A 419 0.65 -51.36 18.00
C GLY A 419 -0.12 -52.00 19.15
N ARG A 420 -1.43 -52.26 19.03
CA ARG A 420 -2.19 -52.97 20.09
C ARG A 420 -2.68 -54.38 19.77
N GLU A 421 -2.56 -54.87 18.55
CA GLU A 421 -3.09 -56.21 18.21
C GLU A 421 -2.03 -57.33 18.08
N TRP A 422 -0.73 -57.02 18.17
CA TRP A 422 0.33 -58.06 18.13
C TRP A 422 0.93 -58.43 19.50
N ALA A 423 0.71 -57.61 20.54
CA ALA A 423 1.17 -57.88 21.90
C ALA A 423 0.37 -59.02 22.59
N GLU A 424 -0.85 -59.30 22.14
CA GLU A 424 -1.67 -60.40 22.65
C GLU A 424 -1.42 -61.74 21.95
N TYR A 425 -0.64 -61.76 20.85
CA TYR A 425 -0.29 -62.99 20.13
C TYR A 425 1.10 -63.53 20.48
N ALA A 426 2.02 -62.67 20.97
CA ALA A 426 3.41 -63.05 21.27
C ALA A 426 3.61 -63.67 22.68
N LEU A 427 2.59 -63.69 23.55
CA LEU A 427 2.69 -64.23 24.92
C LEU A 427 1.50 -65.12 25.29
N GLY A 428 1.44 -66.31 24.69
CA GLY A 428 0.57 -67.41 25.12
C GLY A 428 1.01 -68.01 26.47
N ALA A 429 0.50 -67.43 27.56
CA ALA A 429 0.26 -67.90 28.93
C ALA A 429 1.03 -69.11 29.53
N ARG A 430 1.55 -68.91 30.76
CA ARG A 430 1.12 -69.65 31.98
C ARG A 430 1.64 -69.06 33.32
N SER A 431 0.66 -68.67 34.16
CA SER A 431 0.56 -68.73 35.66
C SER A 431 1.61 -67.99 36.51
N ALA A 432 1.33 -67.37 37.67
CA ALA A 432 0.21 -67.47 38.61
C ALA A 432 0.20 -66.26 39.58
N ALA A 433 -0.97 -65.97 40.17
CA ALA A 433 -1.25 -65.34 41.49
C ALA A 433 -0.59 -63.97 41.81
N GLY A 434 -1.27 -62.94 42.33
CA GLY A 434 -2.62 -62.75 42.85
C GLY A 434 -2.70 -61.40 43.60
N HIS A 435 -3.91 -61.01 43.99
CA HIS A 435 -4.28 -59.96 44.97
C HIS A 435 -4.17 -58.50 44.46
N SER A 436 -5.29 -57.88 44.06
CA SER A 436 -6.32 -57.15 44.86
C SER A 436 -6.04 -55.65 44.86
N ALA A 437 -6.88 -54.83 44.21
CA ALA A 437 -7.86 -53.91 44.82
C ALA A 437 -7.20 -52.79 45.68
N SER A 438 -7.51 -51.51 45.58
CA SER A 438 -8.78 -50.84 45.28
C SER A 438 -8.54 -49.39 44.83
N ALA A 439 -9.59 -48.79 44.27
CA ALA A 439 -9.79 -47.35 44.15
C ALA A 439 -9.90 -46.69 45.54
N ASP A 440 -9.65 -45.38 45.63
CA ASP A 440 -10.71 -44.46 46.08
C ASP A 440 -10.44 -42.99 45.75
N ALA A 441 -11.55 -42.28 45.58
CA ALA A 441 -11.69 -40.88 45.18
C ALA A 441 -11.58 -39.89 46.37
N SER A 442 -11.18 -38.65 46.04
CA SER A 442 -11.58 -37.28 46.50
C SER A 442 -12.40 -37.07 47.82
N PRO A 443 -12.56 -35.83 48.37
CA PRO A 443 -11.92 -34.50 48.16
C PRO A 443 -11.63 -33.67 49.46
N ALA A 444 -11.00 -32.50 49.25
CA ALA A 444 -11.13 -31.20 49.95
C ALA A 444 -11.02 -31.06 51.50
N SER A 445 -10.14 -30.15 51.94
CA SER A 445 -10.52 -29.06 52.87
C SER A 445 -9.45 -27.96 52.93
N ALA A 446 -9.94 -26.74 53.14
CA ALA A 446 -9.28 -25.45 52.99
C ALA A 446 -8.45 -24.99 54.19
N SER A 447 -7.54 -24.03 53.98
CA SER A 447 -7.19 -22.85 54.80
C SER A 447 -5.97 -22.14 54.16
N PRO A 448 -5.62 -20.90 54.55
CA PRO A 448 -6.32 -19.66 54.25
C PRO A 448 -5.38 -18.64 53.55
N GLU A 449 -5.96 -17.50 53.19
CA GLU A 449 -5.33 -16.28 52.67
C GLU A 449 -3.95 -15.99 53.27
N GLU A 450 -2.92 -16.05 52.42
CA GLU A 450 -1.65 -15.38 52.64
C GLU A 450 -1.56 -14.25 51.61
N THR A 451 -1.52 -13.03 52.12
CA THR A 451 -1.41 -11.78 51.37
C THR A 451 -0.11 -11.80 50.57
N ALA A 452 -0.24 -12.07 49.27
CA ALA A 452 0.89 -12.07 48.36
C ALA A 452 1.31 -10.63 48.02
N PRO A 453 2.62 -10.38 47.87
CA PRO A 453 3.18 -9.05 47.71
C PRO A 453 2.75 -8.41 46.39
N ILE A 454 2.66 -7.09 46.37
CA ILE A 454 2.51 -6.29 45.14
C ILE A 454 3.76 -6.55 44.28
N THR A 455 3.68 -7.50 43.36
CA THR A 455 4.66 -7.69 42.28
C THR A 455 4.36 -6.75 41.11
N PRO A 456 5.42 -6.26 40.42
CA PRO A 456 5.34 -5.13 39.50
C PRO A 456 4.73 -5.50 38.14
N VAL A 457 4.13 -4.50 37.50
CA VAL A 457 3.74 -4.37 36.08
C VAL A 457 3.85 -5.67 35.25
N THR A 458 2.72 -6.38 35.11
CA THR A 458 2.62 -7.57 34.25
C THR A 458 2.66 -7.14 32.78
N SER A 459 3.82 -7.31 32.13
CA SER A 459 3.95 -7.15 30.68
C SER A 459 2.94 -8.02 29.94
N ARG A 460 2.03 -7.41 29.17
CA ARG A 460 1.06 -8.13 28.33
C ARG A 460 1.65 -8.40 26.95
N PHE A 461 1.17 -9.43 26.28
CA PHE A 461 1.55 -9.75 24.90
C PHE A 461 0.31 -9.81 24.03
N LEU A 462 0.37 -9.30 22.81
CA LEU A 462 -0.57 -9.66 21.76
C LEU A 462 -0.07 -10.97 21.16
N VAL A 463 -0.93 -11.98 21.10
CA VAL A 463 -0.61 -13.27 20.48
C VAL A 463 -1.63 -13.53 19.39
N ALA A 464 -1.17 -13.87 18.19
CA ALA A 464 -2.04 -14.20 17.07
C ALA A 464 -1.66 -15.54 16.44
N GLN A 465 -2.68 -16.30 16.04
CA GLN A 465 -2.53 -17.61 15.41
C GLN A 465 -3.46 -17.71 14.21
N MET A 466 -2.93 -18.23 13.10
CA MET A 466 -3.64 -18.45 11.84
C MET A 466 -3.00 -19.65 11.13
N PRO A 467 -3.75 -20.44 10.33
CA PRO A 467 -3.15 -21.46 9.48
C PRO A 467 -2.15 -20.85 8.48
N SER A 468 -1.02 -21.53 8.25
CA SER A 468 -0.04 -21.23 7.19
C SER A 468 -0.50 -21.71 5.81
N HIS A 469 -1.39 -22.72 5.75
CA HIS A 469 -1.97 -23.22 4.50
C HIS A 469 -3.51 -23.34 4.60
N ALA A 470 -4.21 -23.05 3.51
CA ALA A 470 -5.66 -23.21 3.41
C ALA A 470 -6.12 -23.60 1.99
N ALA A 471 -7.21 -24.35 1.90
CA ALA A 471 -7.83 -24.68 0.62
C ALA A 471 -8.59 -23.49 0.02
N LEU A 472 -8.59 -23.37 -1.31
CA LEU A 472 -9.44 -22.40 -2.03
C LEU A 472 -10.91 -22.64 -1.69
N SER A 473 -11.66 -21.57 -1.41
CA SER A 473 -13.03 -21.58 -0.88
C SER A 473 -13.19 -22.19 0.51
N GLY A 474 -12.09 -22.50 1.21
CA GLY A 474 -12.09 -22.95 2.60
C GLY A 474 -12.15 -21.81 3.62
N PRO A 475 -12.59 -22.09 4.86
CA PRO A 475 -12.57 -21.12 5.95
C PRO A 475 -11.16 -20.96 6.55
N VAL A 476 -10.76 -19.72 6.82
CA VAL A 476 -9.51 -19.36 7.54
C VAL A 476 -9.91 -18.66 8.83
N SER A 477 -9.36 -19.10 9.97
CA SER A 477 -9.63 -18.50 11.28
C SER A 477 -8.35 -17.93 11.88
N LEU A 478 -8.39 -16.64 12.21
CA LEU A 478 -7.38 -15.93 12.96
C LEU A 478 -7.87 -15.79 14.41
N ILE A 479 -7.06 -16.23 15.36
CA ILE A 479 -7.34 -16.13 16.80
C ILE A 479 -6.33 -15.16 17.41
N VAL A 480 -6.82 -14.17 18.16
CA VAL A 480 -6.01 -13.18 18.87
C VAL A 480 -6.24 -13.29 20.37
N ARG A 481 -5.15 -13.30 21.14
CA ARG A 481 -5.12 -13.45 22.61
C ARG A 481 -4.26 -12.36 23.23
N VAL A 482 -4.49 -12.08 24.52
CA VAL A 482 -3.73 -11.08 25.28
C VAL A 482 -3.19 -11.64 26.61
N PRO A 483 -2.30 -12.66 26.59
CA PRO A 483 -1.85 -13.31 27.81
C PRO A 483 -0.85 -12.45 28.62
N THR A 484 -0.73 -12.75 29.92
CA THR A 484 0.35 -12.22 30.78
C THR A 484 1.73 -12.84 30.52
N SER A 485 1.79 -13.97 29.81
CA SER A 485 3.03 -14.66 29.45
C SER A 485 2.86 -15.43 28.15
N VAL A 486 3.89 -15.46 27.31
CA VAL A 486 3.90 -16.26 26.08
C VAL A 486 4.43 -17.66 26.38
N SER A 487 3.71 -18.69 25.95
CA SER A 487 4.21 -20.08 25.95
C SER A 487 5.10 -20.31 24.74
N SER A 488 6.19 -21.07 24.90
CA SER A 488 7.18 -21.38 23.85
C SER A 488 6.71 -22.43 22.83
N PHE A 489 5.44 -22.41 22.42
CA PHE A 489 4.94 -23.30 21.37
C PHE A 489 5.24 -22.69 19.99
N ASP A 490 5.72 -23.52 19.05
CA ASP A 490 6.28 -23.10 17.76
C ASP A 490 5.27 -22.47 16.76
N ASP A 491 3.98 -22.43 17.09
CA ASP A 491 2.89 -22.08 16.14
C ASP A 491 2.21 -20.73 16.42
N GLU A 492 2.72 -19.94 17.38
CA GLU A 492 2.12 -18.66 17.80
C GLU A 492 3.05 -17.47 17.50
N VAL A 493 2.50 -16.42 16.89
CA VAL A 493 3.20 -15.14 16.79
C VAL A 493 2.86 -14.30 18.00
N SER A 494 3.87 -13.76 18.66
CA SER A 494 3.64 -12.85 19.78
C SER A 494 4.40 -11.55 19.62
N ALA A 495 3.78 -10.46 20.04
CA ALA A 495 4.42 -9.17 20.16
C ALA A 495 4.06 -8.56 21.52
N PRO A 496 5.03 -8.02 22.29
CA PRO A 496 4.75 -7.43 23.59
C PRO A 496 3.91 -6.14 23.44
N LEU A 497 2.88 -5.98 24.28
CA LEU A 497 2.14 -4.73 24.44
C LEU A 497 2.89 -3.81 25.42
N ARG A 498 4.08 -3.39 25.01
CA ARG A 498 4.97 -2.55 25.83
C ARG A 498 4.28 -1.22 26.13
N GLY A 499 4.35 -0.75 27.39
CA GLY A 499 3.74 0.52 27.82
C GLY A 499 2.22 0.51 27.98
N PHE A 500 1.57 -0.65 27.83
CA PHE A 500 0.16 -0.85 28.13
C PHE A 500 -0.01 -1.27 29.60
N GLU A 501 -0.59 -0.39 30.42
CA GLU A 501 -0.84 -0.63 31.85
C GLU A 501 -2.36 -0.77 32.10
N PRO A 502 -2.90 -2.01 32.09
CA PRO A 502 -4.33 -2.21 32.29
C PRO A 502 -4.75 -1.93 33.73
N SER A 503 -5.82 -1.15 33.89
CA SER A 503 -6.44 -0.83 35.18
C SER A 503 -7.17 -2.03 35.80
N GLY A 504 -7.46 -1.94 37.11
CA GLY A 504 -8.26 -2.95 37.82
C GLY A 504 -9.67 -3.14 37.26
N GLU A 505 -10.27 -2.09 36.69
CA GLU A 505 -11.61 -2.12 36.09
C GLU A 505 -11.62 -2.60 34.63
N GLY A 506 -10.45 -2.82 34.04
CA GLY A 506 -10.29 -3.18 32.64
C GLY A 506 -9.99 -1.98 31.75
N THR A 507 -8.95 -2.10 30.93
CA THR A 507 -8.58 -1.11 29.91
C THR A 507 -8.94 -1.65 28.53
N PRO A 508 -9.67 -0.89 27.69
CA PRO A 508 -10.04 -1.34 26.36
C PRO A 508 -8.81 -1.41 25.45
N LEU A 509 -8.57 -2.60 24.89
CA LEU A 509 -7.57 -2.85 23.86
C LEU A 509 -8.30 -3.14 22.54
N THR A 510 -8.14 -2.29 21.54
CA THR A 510 -8.79 -2.47 20.25
C THR A 510 -7.87 -3.21 19.28
N VAL A 511 -8.34 -4.34 18.78
CA VAL A 511 -7.66 -5.18 17.80
C VAL A 511 -8.31 -4.95 16.44
N ILE A 512 -7.51 -4.51 15.47
CA ILE A 512 -7.93 -4.28 14.08
C ILE A 512 -7.15 -5.24 13.18
N VAL A 513 -7.88 -5.98 12.34
CA VAL A 513 -7.32 -6.94 11.39
C VAL A 513 -7.45 -6.40 9.97
N GLN A 514 -6.35 -6.37 9.23
CA GLN A 514 -6.31 -6.02 7.82
C GLN A 514 -5.98 -7.28 7.01
N ALA A 515 -6.78 -7.54 5.98
CA ALA A 515 -6.63 -8.72 5.14
C ALA A 515 -6.79 -8.33 3.65
N PRO A 516 -6.04 -8.99 2.74
CA PRO A 516 -6.10 -8.72 1.31
C PRO A 516 -7.42 -9.21 0.71
N ALA A 517 -7.74 -8.73 -0.50
CA ALA A 517 -9.00 -9.05 -1.19
C ALA A 517 -9.22 -10.56 -1.43
N GLY A 518 -8.15 -11.37 -1.44
CA GLY A 518 -8.22 -12.82 -1.53
C GLY A 518 -8.76 -13.52 -0.27
N LEU A 519 -8.85 -12.84 0.87
CA LEU A 519 -9.41 -13.34 2.11
C LEU A 519 -10.67 -12.53 2.49
N VAL A 520 -11.84 -13.08 2.21
CA VAL A 520 -13.11 -12.36 2.42
C VAL A 520 -13.58 -12.50 3.87
N PRO A 521 -13.66 -11.40 4.65
CA PRO A 521 -14.08 -11.47 6.05
C PRO A 521 -15.53 -11.92 6.20
N GLN A 522 -15.79 -12.78 7.19
CA GLN A 522 -17.12 -13.29 7.54
C GLN A 522 -17.75 -12.56 8.73
N GLY A 523 -17.06 -11.55 9.27
CA GLY A 523 -17.48 -10.79 10.45
C GLY A 523 -16.70 -9.48 10.58
N PRO A 524 -16.91 -8.72 11.66
CA PRO A 524 -16.19 -7.48 11.88
C PRO A 524 -14.70 -7.74 12.04
N LEU A 525 -13.90 -6.95 11.33
CA LEU A 525 -12.43 -6.96 11.40
C LEU A 525 -11.88 -6.08 12.51
N GLU A 526 -12.75 -5.65 13.42
CA GLU A 526 -12.42 -4.85 14.59
C GLU A 526 -13.15 -5.43 15.79
N GLN A 527 -12.41 -5.65 16.87
CA GLN A 527 -12.97 -6.08 18.15
C GLN A 527 -12.23 -5.38 19.30
N THR A 528 -12.96 -4.97 20.32
CA THR A 528 -12.38 -4.40 21.55
C THR A 528 -12.37 -5.46 22.63
N ILE A 529 -11.18 -5.72 23.18
CA ILE A 529 -10.92 -6.67 24.27
C ILE A 529 -10.73 -5.86 25.56
N MET A 530 -11.54 -6.14 26.58
CA MET A 530 -11.33 -5.53 27.90
C MET A 530 -10.23 -6.28 28.64
N VAL A 531 -9.09 -5.62 28.88
CA VAL A 531 -7.92 -6.22 29.53
C VAL A 531 -7.83 -5.70 30.96
N ALA A 532 -8.04 -6.58 31.94
CA ALA A 532 -7.88 -6.24 33.36
C ALA A 532 -6.41 -6.33 33.81
N SER A 533 -6.08 -5.70 34.94
CA SER A 533 -4.76 -5.81 35.57
C SER A 533 -4.33 -7.25 35.89
N SER A 534 -5.28 -8.17 36.09
CA SER A 534 -5.05 -9.60 36.37
C SER A 534 -5.92 -10.52 35.51
N GLY A 535 -5.38 -11.68 35.11
CA GLY A 535 -6.09 -12.71 34.33
C GLY A 535 -6.08 -12.45 32.82
N ASP A 536 -6.26 -13.50 32.03
CA ASP A 536 -6.25 -13.41 30.57
C ASP A 536 -7.68 -13.21 30.03
N PRO A 537 -7.90 -12.20 29.18
CA PRO A 537 -9.21 -11.97 28.58
C PRO A 537 -9.56 -13.07 27.57
N ALA A 538 -10.85 -13.20 27.26
CA ALA A 538 -11.31 -14.14 26.24
C ALA A 538 -10.66 -13.84 24.87
N PRO A 539 -10.29 -14.87 24.09
CA PRO A 539 -9.69 -14.68 22.77
C PRO A 539 -10.70 -14.04 21.78
N ALA A 540 -10.21 -13.16 20.93
CA ALA A 540 -10.95 -12.62 19.80
C ALA A 540 -10.74 -13.52 18.58
N ARG A 541 -11.82 -13.86 17.86
CA ARG A 541 -11.75 -14.66 16.63
C ARG A 541 -12.21 -13.84 15.43
N PHE A 542 -11.40 -13.88 14.38
CA PHE A 542 -11.70 -13.29 13.07
C PHE A 542 -11.76 -14.42 12.03
N SER A 543 -12.83 -14.48 11.25
CA SER A 543 -13.07 -15.55 10.30
C SER A 543 -13.06 -15.01 8.87
N PHE A 544 -12.42 -15.72 7.96
CA PHE A 544 -12.30 -15.39 6.54
C PHE A 544 -12.72 -16.58 5.67
N LEU A 545 -13.08 -16.28 4.42
CA LEU A 545 -13.26 -17.25 3.36
C LEU A 545 -12.20 -17.01 2.29
N ALA A 546 -11.37 -18.02 2.00
CA ALA A 546 -10.30 -17.91 1.00
C ALA A 546 -10.87 -17.92 -0.42
N ARG A 547 -10.65 -16.87 -1.21
CA ARG A 547 -11.22 -16.70 -2.56
C ARG A 547 -10.18 -16.43 -3.65
N GLY A 548 -8.95 -16.07 -3.28
CA GLY A 548 -7.83 -15.95 -4.21
C GLY A 548 -6.74 -16.96 -3.88
N GLU A 549 -6.15 -17.60 -4.88
CA GLU A 549 -4.96 -18.44 -4.71
C GLU A 549 -3.70 -17.59 -4.49
N GLY A 550 -2.70 -18.15 -3.81
CA GLY A 550 -1.42 -17.51 -3.53
C GLY A 550 -1.19 -17.17 -2.07
N LEU A 551 -0.06 -16.51 -1.79
CA LEU A 551 0.35 -16.09 -0.44
C LEU A 551 -0.39 -14.81 -0.04
N HIS A 552 -1.18 -14.89 1.03
CA HIS A 552 -1.90 -13.76 1.61
C HIS A 552 -1.28 -13.38 2.95
N ARG A 553 -1.02 -12.10 3.15
CA ARG A 553 -0.51 -11.57 4.42
C ARG A 553 -1.62 -10.85 5.18
N VAL A 554 -1.94 -11.35 6.37
CA VAL A 554 -2.91 -10.76 7.30
C VAL A 554 -2.16 -10.00 8.38
N ARG A 555 -2.62 -8.80 8.68
CA ARG A 555 -2.00 -7.92 9.66
C ARG A 555 -2.96 -7.69 10.82
N VAL A 556 -2.45 -7.77 12.05
CA VAL A 556 -3.20 -7.57 13.28
C VAL A 556 -2.55 -6.42 14.04
N THR A 557 -3.27 -5.33 14.24
CA THR A 557 -2.79 -4.17 15.01
C THR A 557 -3.54 -4.05 16.31
N ALA A 558 -2.85 -3.65 17.37
CA ALA A 558 -3.45 -3.38 18.68
C ALA A 558 -3.25 -1.93 19.10
N TRP A 559 -4.32 -1.34 19.63
CA TRP A 559 -4.43 0.08 19.96
C TRP A 559 -4.99 0.25 21.37
N ALA A 560 -4.46 1.22 22.12
CA ALA A 560 -5.11 1.75 23.32
C ALA A 560 -5.62 3.14 22.98
N GLY A 561 -6.92 3.25 22.71
CA GLY A 561 -7.50 4.49 22.20
C GLY A 561 -6.93 4.85 20.82
N GLY A 562 -6.37 6.06 20.69
CA GLY A 562 -5.75 6.56 19.45
C GLY A 562 -4.28 6.19 19.28
N THR A 563 -3.66 5.59 20.29
CA THR A 563 -2.23 5.24 20.25
C THR A 563 -2.01 3.81 19.78
N PHE A 564 -1.18 3.67 18.74
CA PHE A 564 -0.69 2.38 18.25
C PHE A 564 0.22 1.72 19.29
N LEU A 565 -0.02 0.46 19.62
CA LEU A 565 0.80 -0.30 20.58
C LEU A 565 1.71 -1.31 19.88
N THR A 566 1.14 -2.16 19.03
CA THR A 566 1.92 -3.19 18.33
C THR A 566 1.19 -3.72 17.11
N GLU A 567 1.92 -4.45 16.28
CA GLU A 567 1.41 -5.16 15.11
C GLU A 567 1.99 -6.58 15.04
N ILE A 568 1.20 -7.50 14.50
CA ILE A 568 1.61 -8.85 14.13
C ILE A 568 1.24 -9.09 12.66
N GLY A 569 2.21 -9.57 11.87
CA GLY A 569 1.96 -10.09 10.53
C GLY A 569 1.86 -11.61 10.54
N LEU A 570 0.86 -12.15 9.86
CA LEU A 570 0.69 -13.59 9.64
C LEU A 570 0.56 -13.84 8.14
N GLU A 571 1.02 -14.98 7.66
CA GLU A 571 0.95 -15.35 6.24
C GLU A 571 0.19 -16.68 6.09
N VAL A 572 -0.67 -16.76 5.07
CA VAL A 572 -1.39 -17.99 4.69
C VAL A 572 -1.28 -18.21 3.18
N SER A 573 -0.80 -19.38 2.77
CA SER A 573 -0.82 -19.84 1.38
C SER A 573 -2.18 -20.47 1.07
N VAL A 574 -2.88 -19.96 0.06
CA VAL A 574 -4.14 -20.54 -0.42
C VAL A 574 -3.91 -21.30 -1.72
N GLU A 575 -4.26 -22.59 -1.73
CA GLU A 575 -4.05 -23.52 -2.85
C GLU A 575 -5.33 -24.34 -3.14
N SER A 576 -5.52 -24.79 -4.37
CA SER A 576 -6.74 -25.49 -4.80
C SER A 576 -7.00 -26.79 -4.02
N ASP A 577 -5.95 -27.48 -3.58
CA ASP A 577 -5.97 -28.71 -2.76
C ASP A 577 -5.01 -28.63 -1.54
N GLY A 578 -4.75 -27.41 -1.05
CA GLY A 578 -3.81 -27.20 0.05
C GLY A 578 -4.28 -27.80 1.38
N PRO A 579 -3.43 -28.53 2.13
CA PRO A 579 -3.78 -28.99 3.47
C PRO A 579 -3.99 -27.79 4.42
N TYR A 580 -4.85 -27.94 5.43
CA TYR A 580 -4.91 -26.98 6.52
C TYR A 580 -3.75 -27.26 7.47
N GLU A 581 -2.71 -26.43 7.43
CA GLU A 581 -1.58 -26.51 8.34
C GLU A 581 -1.45 -25.20 9.11
N VAL A 582 -1.14 -25.30 10.41
CA VAL A 582 -0.75 -24.15 11.24
C VAL A 582 0.77 -24.14 11.23
N GLY A 583 1.37 -23.05 10.77
CA GLY A 583 2.82 -22.91 10.70
C GLY A 583 3.27 -21.68 11.48
N SER A 584 4.55 -21.67 11.85
CA SER A 584 5.20 -20.63 12.65
C SER A 584 5.22 -19.27 11.93
N PRO A 585 4.43 -18.27 12.36
CA PRO A 585 4.42 -16.98 11.69
C PRO A 585 5.39 -16.00 12.38
N SER A 586 5.88 -15.01 11.63
CA SER A 586 6.97 -14.12 12.06
C SER A 586 6.45 -12.81 12.67
N ALA A 587 6.83 -12.52 13.92
CA ALA A 587 6.50 -11.27 14.63
C ALA A 587 7.61 -10.22 14.48
N ALA A 588 7.21 -8.97 14.30
CA ALA A 588 8.07 -7.81 14.51
C ALA A 588 7.95 -7.34 15.98
N THR A 589 9.07 -7.28 16.72
CA THR A 589 9.08 -6.61 18.04
C THR A 589 9.10 -5.10 17.85
N VAL A 590 8.34 -4.36 18.67
CA VAL A 590 8.24 -2.90 18.67
C VAL A 590 8.89 -2.33 19.94
N GLY A 591 9.53 -1.16 19.85
CA GLY A 591 10.12 -0.41 20.97
C GLY A 591 9.09 0.08 21.99
N GLU A 592 9.53 0.70 23.08
CA GLU A 592 8.63 1.24 24.12
C GLU A 592 7.65 2.27 23.54
N ILE A 593 6.34 1.99 23.58
CA ILE A 593 5.30 2.96 23.23
C ILE A 593 4.36 3.12 24.40
N ARG A 594 4.22 4.34 24.92
CA ARG A 594 3.18 4.66 25.91
C ARG A 594 1.97 5.24 25.19
N ALA A 595 0.77 4.89 25.64
CA ALA A 595 -0.45 5.56 25.22
C ALA A 595 -0.34 7.06 25.54
N ASN A 596 -0.54 7.91 24.52
CA ASN A 596 -0.43 9.36 24.65
C ASN A 596 -1.84 9.96 24.65
N PRO A 597 -2.30 10.52 25.79
CA PRO A 597 -3.60 11.18 25.85
C PRO A 597 -3.74 12.28 24.79
N GLY A 598 -4.85 12.28 24.06
CA GLY A 598 -5.11 13.23 22.97
C GLY A 598 -4.38 12.97 21.64
N GLU A 599 -3.59 11.90 21.51
CA GLU A 599 -3.09 11.47 20.19
C GLU A 599 -4.26 10.92 19.36
N VAL A 600 -4.47 11.50 18.19
CA VAL A 600 -5.48 11.04 17.22
C VAL A 600 -4.76 10.43 16.03
N THR A 601 -5.14 9.22 15.65
CA THR A 601 -4.60 8.54 14.47
C THR A 601 -5.65 8.44 13.37
N LEU A 602 -5.32 8.96 12.19
CA LEU A 602 -6.04 8.68 10.95
C LEU A 602 -5.42 7.44 10.29
N LEU A 603 -6.10 6.31 10.38
CA LEU A 603 -5.76 5.10 9.66
C LEU A 603 -6.37 5.17 8.26
N VAL A 604 -5.51 5.02 7.24
CA VAL A 604 -5.88 5.03 5.83
C VAL A 604 -5.39 3.73 5.20
N ASP A 605 -6.31 2.98 4.62
CA ASP A 605 -6.01 1.68 4.00
C ASP A 605 -6.64 1.58 2.61
N ARG A 606 -6.20 0.61 1.81
CA ARG A 606 -6.69 0.37 0.45
C ARG A 606 -7.21 -1.05 0.31
N VAL A 607 -8.53 -1.21 0.36
CA VAL A 607 -9.21 -2.51 0.21
C VAL A 607 -9.90 -2.58 -1.15
N GLY A 608 -9.54 -3.56 -1.98
CA GLY A 608 -10.16 -3.75 -3.30
C GLY A 608 -9.98 -2.54 -4.24
N GLY A 609 -8.89 -1.78 -4.08
CA GLY A 609 -8.61 -0.57 -4.86
C GLY A 609 -9.24 0.71 -4.32
N GLN A 610 -10.11 0.65 -3.31
CA GLN A 610 -10.79 1.80 -2.68
C GLN A 610 -10.11 2.20 -1.36
N TYR A 611 -10.14 3.49 -1.04
CA TYR A 611 -9.62 4.00 0.23
C TYR A 611 -10.63 3.80 1.36
N THR A 612 -10.16 3.32 2.50
CA THR A 612 -10.90 3.31 3.77
C THR A 612 -10.21 4.25 4.74
N PHE A 613 -11.01 5.01 5.48
CA PHE A 613 -10.54 5.99 6.46
C PHE A 613 -11.09 5.65 7.83
N ARG A 614 -10.28 5.81 8.87
CA ARG A 614 -10.72 5.60 10.25
C ARG A 614 -9.99 6.53 11.20
N LEU A 615 -10.73 7.23 12.05
CA LEU A 615 -10.16 8.03 13.13
C LEU A 615 -10.17 7.24 14.44
N LEU A 616 -9.00 7.16 15.06
CA LEU A 616 -8.77 6.50 16.35
C LEU A 616 -8.39 7.56 17.39
N SER A 617 -9.08 7.56 18.53
CA SER A 617 -8.82 8.44 19.67
C SER A 617 -9.04 7.68 20.98
N ASP A 618 -8.40 8.15 22.05
CA ASP A 618 -8.64 7.75 23.44
C ASP A 618 -10.08 7.99 23.93
N ARG A 619 -10.85 8.87 23.27
CA ARG A 619 -12.23 9.20 23.62
C ARG A 619 -13.26 8.44 22.81
N CYS A 620 -12.98 8.23 21.52
CA CYS A 620 -13.91 7.64 20.58
C CYS A 620 -13.13 6.86 19.52
N ILE A 621 -13.57 5.63 19.28
CA ILE A 621 -13.10 4.81 18.18
C ILE A 621 -14.22 4.80 17.15
N TYR A 622 -13.97 5.44 16.02
CA TYR A 622 -14.94 5.51 14.95
C TYR A 622 -14.77 4.32 14.01
N GLY A 623 -15.88 3.82 13.46
CA GLY A 623 -15.85 2.75 12.46
C GLY A 623 -15.16 3.19 11.17
N ALA A 624 -14.66 2.22 10.38
CA ALA A 624 -14.11 2.52 9.06
C ALA A 624 -15.16 3.12 8.13
N VAL A 625 -14.79 4.20 7.46
CA VAL A 625 -15.56 4.87 6.43
C VAL A 625 -14.96 4.53 5.08
N LEU A 626 -15.73 3.83 4.25
CA LEU A 626 -15.37 3.57 2.87
C LEU A 626 -15.56 4.86 2.06
N ALA A 627 -14.52 5.33 1.39
CA ALA A 627 -14.66 6.41 0.43
C ALA A 627 -15.31 5.87 -0.85
N GLN A 628 -16.63 5.99 -0.95
CA GLN A 628 -17.34 5.73 -2.21
C GLN A 628 -16.85 6.76 -3.24
N ALA A 629 -16.13 6.29 -4.26
CA ALA A 629 -15.60 7.06 -5.40
C ALA A 629 -15.20 8.50 -5.05
N LEU A 630 -13.97 8.69 -4.59
CA LEU A 630 -13.35 10.01 -4.48
C LEU A 630 -13.61 10.79 -5.79
N THR A 631 -14.08 12.03 -5.69
CA THR A 631 -14.54 12.85 -6.83
C THR A 631 -13.46 13.06 -7.90
N ALA A 632 -12.19 12.85 -7.55
CA ALA A 632 -11.05 12.79 -8.45
C ALA A 632 -10.19 11.56 -8.14
N ASN A 633 -9.45 11.04 -9.14
CA ASN A 633 -8.37 10.09 -8.88
C ASN A 633 -7.32 10.79 -7.97
N PRO A 634 -7.07 10.31 -6.75
CA PRO A 634 -6.17 10.96 -5.78
C PRO A 634 -4.78 11.22 -6.33
N GLU A 635 -4.27 10.31 -7.17
CA GLU A 635 -2.97 10.42 -7.81
C GLU A 635 -2.92 11.64 -8.75
N VAL A 636 -3.96 11.84 -9.56
CA VAL A 636 -4.04 12.94 -10.54
C VAL A 636 -4.23 14.30 -9.84
N ALA A 637 -5.09 14.37 -8.82
CA ALA A 637 -5.30 15.59 -8.04
C ALA A 637 -4.01 16.01 -7.32
N THR A 638 -3.33 15.02 -6.76
CA THR A 638 -2.05 15.19 -6.07
C THR A 638 -0.93 15.63 -7.02
N GLU A 639 -0.84 15.05 -8.21
CA GLU A 639 0.13 15.44 -9.24
C GLU A 639 0.01 16.92 -9.63
N ARG A 640 -1.23 17.38 -9.83
CA ARG A 640 -1.51 18.79 -10.15
C ARG A 640 -1.08 19.72 -9.03
N ALA A 641 -1.38 19.36 -7.78
CA ALA A 641 -0.96 20.12 -6.61
C ALA A 641 0.57 20.23 -6.52
N PHE A 642 1.28 19.10 -6.66
CA PHE A 642 2.75 19.06 -6.58
C PHE A 642 3.43 19.83 -7.71
N ALA A 643 2.97 19.68 -8.96
CA ALA A 643 3.57 20.37 -10.10
C ALA A 643 3.57 21.90 -9.91
N MET A 644 2.51 22.44 -9.31
CA MET A 644 2.40 23.86 -9.05
C MET A 644 3.18 24.30 -7.80
N LEU A 645 3.17 23.52 -6.71
CA LEU A 645 3.99 23.79 -5.53
C LEU A 645 5.49 23.81 -5.86
N GLN A 646 5.95 22.95 -6.77
CA GLN A 646 7.32 22.99 -7.27
C GLN A 646 7.64 24.26 -8.05
N ARG A 647 6.70 24.77 -8.86
CA ARG A 647 6.90 26.04 -9.57
C ARG A 647 6.97 27.21 -8.59
N LEU A 648 6.12 27.23 -7.56
CA LEU A 648 6.15 28.23 -6.49
C LEU A 648 7.48 28.16 -5.71
N ALA A 649 7.92 26.97 -5.30
CA ALA A 649 9.20 26.76 -4.64
C ALA A 649 10.39 27.20 -5.52
N ALA A 650 10.30 27.00 -6.84
CA ALA A 650 11.31 27.45 -7.79
C ALA A 650 11.34 28.98 -8.03
N GLY A 651 10.38 29.73 -7.46
CA GLY A 651 10.19 31.15 -7.74
C GLY A 651 9.72 31.43 -9.18
N ARG A 652 9.12 30.44 -9.84
CA ARG A 652 8.68 30.47 -11.25
C ARG A 652 7.16 30.30 -11.39
N GLY A 653 6.42 30.39 -10.29
CA GLY A 653 4.95 30.29 -10.31
C GLY A 653 4.32 31.59 -10.81
N ASP A 654 3.13 31.47 -11.40
CA ASP A 654 2.34 32.62 -11.87
C ASP A 654 1.78 33.48 -10.72
N TYR A 655 1.81 32.94 -9.49
CA TYR A 655 1.32 33.61 -8.28
C TYR A 655 2.47 34.04 -7.38
N THR A 656 2.38 35.25 -6.81
CA THR A 656 3.37 35.83 -5.90
C THR A 656 2.71 36.37 -4.63
N GLY A 657 3.50 36.52 -3.55
CA GLY A 657 3.05 37.09 -2.27
C GLY A 657 1.77 36.45 -1.73
N GLY A 658 0.79 37.27 -1.36
CA GLY A 658 -0.48 36.80 -0.81
C GLY A 658 -1.31 35.91 -1.75
N HIS A 659 -1.15 36.03 -3.07
CA HIS A 659 -1.85 35.18 -4.03
C HIS A 659 -1.33 33.74 -4.01
N ALA A 660 -0.02 33.56 -3.82
CA ALA A 660 0.56 32.23 -3.64
C ALA A 660 0.04 31.57 -2.35
N ARG A 661 -0.04 32.32 -1.23
CA ARG A 661 -0.64 31.80 0.02
C ARG A 661 -2.11 31.42 -0.15
N ARG A 662 -2.89 32.25 -0.83
CA ARG A 662 -4.30 31.93 -1.14
C ARG A 662 -4.39 30.66 -1.99
N TRP A 663 -3.58 30.53 -3.04
CA TRP A 663 -3.58 29.35 -3.89
C TRP A 663 -3.23 28.07 -3.13
N MET A 664 -2.23 28.11 -2.24
CA MET A 664 -1.88 26.97 -1.38
C MET A 664 -3.06 26.59 -0.49
N LYS A 665 -3.72 27.58 0.12
CA LYS A 665 -4.93 27.36 0.93
C LYS A 665 -6.05 26.69 0.13
N GLU A 666 -6.41 27.24 -1.03
CA GLU A 666 -7.50 26.67 -1.84
C GLU A 666 -7.18 25.25 -2.32
N THR A 667 -5.91 24.96 -2.59
CA THR A 667 -5.46 23.60 -2.94
C THR A 667 -5.63 22.65 -1.77
N GLY A 668 -5.23 23.06 -0.56
CA GLY A 668 -5.42 22.28 0.67
C GLY A 668 -6.89 22.06 1.01
N VAL A 669 -7.75 23.06 0.75
CA VAL A 669 -9.21 22.97 0.91
C VAL A 669 -9.79 22.00 -0.10
N GLY A 670 -9.35 22.07 -1.37
CA GLY A 670 -9.74 21.12 -2.41
C GLY A 670 -9.41 19.68 -2.02
N LEU A 671 -8.18 19.42 -1.56
CA LEU A 671 -7.78 18.10 -1.06
C LEU A 671 -8.64 17.65 0.13
N TRP A 672 -8.93 18.54 1.09
CA TRP A 672 -9.80 18.22 2.22
C TRP A 672 -11.21 17.84 1.76
N ILE A 673 -11.81 18.60 0.84
CA ILE A 673 -13.16 18.37 0.34
C ILE A 673 -13.23 17.08 -0.47
N GLU A 674 -12.28 16.88 -1.38
CA GLU A 674 -12.31 15.79 -2.36
C GLU A 674 -11.81 14.45 -1.81
N MET A 675 -10.79 14.47 -0.93
CA MET A 675 -10.11 13.24 -0.48
C MET A 675 -10.64 12.68 0.85
N VAL A 676 -11.15 13.54 1.74
CA VAL A 676 -11.59 13.13 3.08
C VAL A 676 -13.11 12.95 3.08
N PRO A 677 -13.66 11.78 3.46
CA PRO A 677 -15.11 11.59 3.55
C PRO A 677 -15.76 12.52 4.56
N ASP A 678 -16.98 13.01 4.29
CA ASP A 678 -17.67 13.98 5.15
C ASP A 678 -17.84 13.49 6.60
N LEU A 679 -18.10 12.20 6.78
CA LEU A 679 -18.19 11.60 8.11
C LEU A 679 -16.85 11.70 8.88
N ILE A 680 -15.70 11.55 8.20
CA ILE A 680 -14.38 11.75 8.81
C ILE A 680 -14.15 13.23 9.13
N LYS A 681 -14.62 14.15 8.27
CA LYS A 681 -14.56 15.60 8.54
C LYS A 681 -15.33 15.97 9.80
N GLU A 682 -16.53 15.42 9.97
CA GLU A 682 -17.36 15.63 11.17
C GLU A 682 -16.69 15.08 12.42
N GLN A 683 -16.16 13.85 12.37
CA GLN A 683 -15.43 13.22 13.47
C GLN A 683 -14.19 14.03 13.86
N PHE A 684 -13.42 14.52 12.88
CA PHE A 684 -12.30 15.42 13.10
C PHE A 684 -12.74 16.66 13.90
N TRP A 685 -13.83 17.32 13.49
CA TRP A 685 -14.34 18.51 14.18
C TRP A 685 -14.91 18.25 15.57
N GLN A 686 -15.33 17.02 15.87
CA GLN A 686 -15.72 16.60 17.23
C GLN A 686 -14.49 16.41 18.13
N LEU A 687 -13.40 15.91 17.57
CA LEU A 687 -12.16 15.64 18.31
C LEU A 687 -11.23 16.85 18.41
N ARG A 688 -11.32 17.81 17.48
CA ARG A 688 -10.37 18.92 17.24
C ARG A 688 -9.78 19.54 18.51
N ASP A 689 -10.61 19.91 19.49
CA ASP A 689 -10.16 20.61 20.70
C ASP A 689 -9.38 19.73 21.69
N HIS A 690 -9.31 18.43 21.43
CA HIS A 690 -8.62 17.43 22.25
C HIS A 690 -7.39 16.84 21.57
N ILE A 691 -7.11 17.24 20.33
CA ILE A 691 -5.96 16.74 19.56
C ILE A 691 -4.68 17.39 20.10
N THR A 692 -3.78 16.57 20.64
CA THR A 692 -2.43 17.00 21.07
C THR A 692 -1.37 16.65 20.03
N ALA A 693 -1.60 15.59 19.25
CA ALA A 693 -0.83 15.21 18.08
C ALA A 693 -1.73 14.45 17.09
N PHE A 694 -1.44 14.57 15.80
CA PHE A 694 -2.18 13.92 14.73
C PHE A 694 -1.26 12.98 13.94
N SER A 695 -1.48 11.69 14.07
CA SER A 695 -0.71 10.63 13.40
C SER A 695 -1.47 10.14 12.16
N ILE A 696 -0.78 9.93 11.04
CA ILE A 696 -1.37 9.32 9.84
C ILE A 696 -0.74 7.94 9.64
N ALA A 697 -1.54 6.89 9.77
CA ALA A 697 -1.10 5.52 9.60
C ALA A 697 -1.55 4.99 8.23
N THR A 698 -0.61 4.71 7.33
CA THR A 698 -0.92 4.19 5.98
C THR A 698 0.24 3.37 5.40
N GLU A 699 -0.09 2.34 4.62
CA GLU A 699 0.88 1.62 3.76
C GLU A 699 1.08 2.31 2.41
N HIS A 700 0.06 3.06 1.96
CA HIS A 700 0.00 3.70 0.65
C HIS A 700 -0.12 5.21 0.82
N ASP A 701 1.01 5.88 0.70
CA ASP A 701 1.14 7.25 1.19
C ASP A 701 1.28 8.27 0.06
N VAL A 702 0.33 8.20 -0.87
CA VAL A 702 0.29 9.05 -2.06
C VAL A 702 -0.25 10.45 -1.77
N ILE A 703 -1.01 10.62 -0.69
CA ILE A 703 -1.70 11.88 -0.37
C ILE A 703 -0.76 12.81 0.41
N PRO A 704 -0.64 14.10 0.03
CA PRO A 704 0.13 15.09 0.79
C PRO A 704 -0.68 15.56 1.99
N TRP A 705 -0.73 14.73 3.04
CA TRP A 705 -1.51 15.02 4.25
C TRP A 705 -1.15 16.36 4.90
N GLU A 706 0.09 16.82 4.73
CA GLU A 706 0.59 18.08 5.24
C GLU A 706 -0.05 19.31 4.57
N LEU A 707 -0.61 19.13 3.36
CA LEU A 707 -1.34 20.17 2.64
C LEU A 707 -2.81 20.26 3.05
N LEU A 708 -3.33 19.32 3.85
CA LEU A 708 -4.74 19.35 4.21
C LEU A 708 -5.08 20.63 4.96
N TYR A 709 -6.15 21.28 4.52
CA TYR A 709 -6.70 22.48 5.12
C TYR A 709 -8.13 22.19 5.60
N PRO A 710 -8.30 21.69 6.84
CA PRO A 710 -9.62 21.44 7.39
C PRO A 710 -10.42 22.74 7.49
N ILE A 711 -11.59 22.76 6.83
CA ILE A 711 -12.50 23.91 6.85
C ILE A 711 -13.94 23.45 7.03
N ALA A 712 -14.73 24.23 7.77
CA ALA A 712 -16.17 24.08 7.92
C ALA A 712 -16.85 25.45 8.07
N PRO A 713 -18.17 25.57 7.88
CA PRO A 713 -18.88 26.83 8.07
C PRO A 713 -18.60 27.42 9.47
N GLY A 714 -18.03 28.63 9.49
CA GLY A 714 -17.66 29.32 10.74
C GLY A 714 -16.41 28.78 11.45
N ARG A 715 -15.67 27.83 10.85
CA ARG A 715 -14.43 27.25 11.40
C ARG A 715 -13.34 27.22 10.34
N ASP A 716 -12.34 28.07 10.51
CA ASP A 716 -11.21 28.23 9.60
C ASP A 716 -9.93 28.35 10.44
N GLU A 717 -9.33 27.20 10.75
CA GLU A 717 -8.21 27.08 11.70
C GLU A 717 -6.85 26.97 10.99
N GLY A 718 -6.78 27.16 9.68
CA GLY A 718 -5.54 27.05 8.91
C GLY A 718 -5.23 25.64 8.41
N PHE A 719 -3.99 25.42 7.97
CA PHE A 719 -3.53 24.09 7.57
C PHE A 719 -3.47 23.16 8.78
N MET A 720 -3.70 21.85 8.58
CA MET A 720 -3.67 20.86 9.67
C MET A 720 -2.34 20.87 10.42
N VAL A 721 -1.23 21.07 9.70
CA VAL A 721 0.12 21.14 10.26
C VAL A 721 0.43 22.47 10.98
N GLU A 722 -0.40 23.50 10.81
CA GLU A 722 -0.33 24.73 11.62
C GLU A 722 -1.08 24.53 12.94
N GLN A 723 -2.11 23.68 12.96
CA GLN A 723 -2.96 23.43 14.12
C GLN A 723 -2.31 22.48 15.13
N PHE A 724 -1.67 21.40 14.65
CA PHE A 724 -1.13 20.34 15.51
C PHE A 724 0.20 19.79 15.00
N PRO A 725 0.99 19.10 15.85
CA PRO A 725 2.02 18.18 15.41
C PRO A 725 1.45 17.09 14.50
N VAL A 726 1.84 17.07 13.23
CA VAL A 726 1.41 16.05 12.25
C VAL A 726 2.59 15.17 11.88
N LEU A 727 2.44 13.86 12.08
CA LEU A 727 3.45 12.86 11.73
C LEU A 727 2.82 11.69 10.97
N ARG A 728 3.65 11.01 10.20
CA ARG A 728 3.30 9.80 9.44
C ARG A 728 3.82 8.57 10.18
N ASN A 729 3.09 7.47 10.01
CA ASN A 729 3.44 6.16 10.54
C ASN A 729 3.23 5.13 9.44
N SER A 730 4.31 4.48 8.99
CA SER A 730 4.16 3.32 8.11
C SER A 730 3.92 2.09 8.97
N LEU A 731 2.82 1.40 8.69
CA LEU A 731 2.42 0.20 9.41
C LEU A 731 3.56 -0.85 9.35
N GLY A 732 3.93 -1.45 10.48
CA GLY A 732 4.99 -2.46 10.61
C GLY A 732 6.36 -1.93 11.06
N GLN A 733 6.50 -0.63 11.37
CA GLN A 733 7.77 -0.03 11.81
C GLN A 733 7.83 0.15 13.34
N PRO A 734 8.97 -0.15 13.98
CA PRO A 734 9.15 0.09 15.41
C PRO A 734 9.12 1.59 15.71
N ARG A 735 8.29 2.02 16.66
CA ARG A 735 8.28 3.41 17.13
C ARG A 735 9.24 3.54 18.31
N SER A 736 10.31 4.31 18.15
CA SER A 736 11.19 4.63 19.28
C SER A 736 10.59 5.78 20.09
N ALA A 737 10.50 5.63 21.42
CA ALA A 737 10.23 6.75 22.32
C ALA A 737 11.47 7.63 22.57
N ALA A 738 12.65 7.12 22.23
CA ALA A 738 13.93 7.79 22.44
C ALA A 738 14.60 8.10 21.10
N LEU A 739 15.07 9.33 20.93
CA LEU A 739 15.90 9.77 19.80
C LEU A 739 17.28 10.16 20.31
N PRO A 740 18.19 9.18 20.54
CA PRO A 740 19.52 9.49 21.05
C PRO A 740 20.29 10.35 20.03
N ILE A 741 20.76 11.51 20.49
CA ILE A 741 21.68 12.36 19.73
C ILE A 741 23.10 11.86 20.03
N GLY A 742 23.48 10.76 19.38
CA GLY A 742 24.86 10.26 19.35
C GLY A 742 25.78 11.11 18.47
N GLU A 743 26.95 10.59 18.07
CA GLU A 743 27.86 11.28 17.15
C GLU A 743 27.17 11.51 15.78
N PRO A 744 26.93 12.78 15.35
CA PRO A 744 26.20 13.04 14.12
C PRO A 744 27.09 12.82 12.89
N HIS A 745 26.48 12.35 11.80
CA HIS A 745 27.11 12.25 10.49
C HIS A 745 26.42 13.20 9.50
N TYR A 746 27.21 14.06 8.88
CA TYR A 746 26.79 15.03 7.88
C TYR A 746 27.08 14.49 6.49
N VAL A 747 26.04 14.04 5.80
CA VAL A 747 26.15 13.47 4.46
C VAL A 747 26.04 14.57 3.43
N VAL A 748 27.08 14.72 2.60
CA VAL A 748 27.20 15.80 1.63
C VAL A 748 27.29 15.20 0.24
N SER A 749 26.34 15.57 -0.64
CA SER A 749 26.38 15.09 -2.02
C SER A 749 27.54 15.69 -2.81
N SER A 750 28.02 14.97 -3.83
CA SER A 750 29.10 15.46 -4.71
C SER A 750 28.74 16.77 -5.42
N ARG A 751 27.45 17.03 -5.60
CA ARG A 751 26.91 18.33 -6.01
C ARG A 751 26.29 19.01 -4.79
N VAL A 752 27.02 19.91 -4.15
CA VAL A 752 26.55 20.58 -2.93
C VAL A 752 25.51 21.66 -3.29
N PRO A 753 24.37 21.75 -2.59
CA PRO A 753 23.46 22.88 -2.70
C PRO A 753 24.16 24.22 -2.42
N VAL A 754 23.64 25.32 -2.97
CA VAL A 754 24.26 26.66 -2.91
C VAL A 754 24.57 27.10 -1.47
N ASN A 755 23.68 26.78 -0.52
CA ASN A 755 23.83 27.08 0.90
C ASN A 755 24.29 25.88 1.74
N GLY A 756 24.69 24.77 1.13
CA GLY A 756 24.92 23.52 1.84
C GLY A 756 26.02 23.62 2.91
N SER A 757 27.09 24.37 2.65
CA SER A 757 28.13 24.63 3.65
C SER A 757 27.62 25.44 4.85
N SER A 758 26.77 26.45 4.60
CA SER A 758 26.13 27.26 5.64
C SER A 758 25.16 26.43 6.49
N GLU A 759 24.37 25.58 5.83
CA GLU A 759 23.45 24.66 6.51
C GLU A 759 24.19 23.71 7.45
N ILE A 760 25.22 23.03 6.94
CA ILE A 760 26.03 22.10 7.74
C ILE A 760 26.69 22.82 8.92
N GLU A 761 27.26 24.00 8.70
CA GLU A 761 27.87 24.79 9.79
C GLU A 761 26.86 25.18 10.86
N SER A 762 25.63 25.52 10.46
CA SER A 762 24.54 25.79 11.39
C SER A 762 24.11 24.58 12.18
N ILE A 763 23.94 23.42 11.56
CA ILE A 763 23.55 22.20 12.27
C ILE A 763 24.70 21.71 13.18
N ARG A 764 25.96 21.90 12.79
CA ARG A 764 27.14 21.60 13.64
C ARG A 764 27.19 22.43 14.91
N ARG A 765 26.69 23.68 14.87
CA ARG A 765 26.57 24.51 16.08
C ARG A 765 25.54 23.96 17.07
N ILE A 766 24.58 23.15 16.62
CA ILE A 766 23.51 22.57 17.44
C ILE A 766 23.89 21.15 17.90
N LEU A 767 24.26 20.27 16.97
CA LEU A 767 24.50 18.85 17.24
C LEU A 767 25.97 18.50 17.54
N GLY A 768 26.89 19.43 17.34
CA GLY A 768 28.34 19.22 17.52
C GLY A 768 29.10 18.97 16.22
N SER A 769 30.41 18.71 16.32
CA SER A 769 31.29 18.69 15.13
C SER A 769 31.04 17.49 14.20
N GLY A 770 30.72 16.31 14.73
CA GLY A 770 30.43 15.10 13.94
C GLY A 770 31.43 14.73 12.83
N LYS A 771 31.04 13.76 11.99
CA LYS A 771 31.83 13.32 10.82
C LYS A 771 31.16 13.76 9.52
N ILE A 772 31.96 14.17 8.53
CA ILE A 772 31.48 14.44 7.17
C ILE A 772 31.59 13.14 6.36
N VAL A 773 30.52 12.78 5.67
CA VAL A 773 30.43 11.60 4.80
C VAL A 773 30.08 12.08 3.39
N ASN A 774 30.91 11.77 2.41
CA ASN A 774 30.72 12.22 1.02
C ASN A 774 30.90 11.09 -0.01
N THR A 775 31.26 9.88 0.44
CA THR A 775 31.39 8.68 -0.41
C THR A 775 30.26 7.69 -0.15
N LEU A 776 29.95 6.87 -1.16
CA LEU A 776 28.95 5.80 -1.08
C LEU A 776 29.38 4.69 -0.11
N ASP A 777 30.65 4.31 -0.13
CA ASP A 777 31.17 3.24 0.74
C ASP A 777 31.13 3.65 2.22
N ASP A 778 31.43 4.91 2.52
CA ASP A 778 31.40 5.42 3.89
C ASP A 778 29.98 5.45 4.45
N ILE A 779 28.98 5.91 3.68
CA ILE A 779 27.60 5.96 4.19
C ILE A 779 27.03 4.55 4.39
N LEU A 780 27.31 3.61 3.49
CA LEU A 780 26.88 2.22 3.65
C LEU A 780 27.55 1.58 4.87
N SER A 781 28.84 1.86 5.09
CA SER A 781 29.57 1.38 6.27
C SER A 781 29.01 1.94 7.58
N VAL A 782 28.64 3.23 7.61
CA VAL A 782 28.01 3.87 8.78
C VAL A 782 26.66 3.22 9.11
N ILE A 783 25.86 2.92 8.08
CA ILE A 783 24.54 2.29 8.25
C ILE A 783 24.68 0.83 8.69
N ASP A 784 25.54 0.06 8.04
CA ASP A 784 25.75 -1.35 8.35
C ASP A 784 26.38 -1.55 9.74
N ALA A 785 27.14 -0.57 10.25
CA ALA A 785 27.69 -0.59 11.60
C ALA A 785 26.62 -0.41 12.70
N GLY A 786 25.43 0.11 12.37
CA GLY A 786 24.28 0.17 13.28
C GLY A 786 24.42 1.04 14.54
N THR A 787 25.52 1.80 14.67
CA THR A 787 25.90 2.56 15.87
C THR A 787 25.94 4.07 15.63
N THR A 788 25.30 4.54 14.57
CA THR A 788 25.32 5.95 14.17
C THR A 788 24.39 6.82 15.02
N GLY A 789 24.80 8.07 15.28
CA GLY A 789 23.89 9.13 15.72
C GLY A 789 23.08 9.69 14.55
N PRO A 790 22.59 10.94 14.65
CA PRO A 790 21.78 11.56 13.60
C PRO A 790 22.50 11.59 12.24
N LEU A 791 21.76 11.26 11.18
CA LEU A 791 22.24 11.37 9.79
C LEU A 791 21.58 12.59 9.15
N HIS A 792 22.36 13.64 8.86
CA HIS A 792 21.86 14.84 8.19
C HIS A 792 22.38 14.91 6.75
N PHE A 793 21.49 14.75 5.78
CA PHE A 793 21.82 14.83 4.36
C PHE A 793 21.56 16.24 3.84
N THR A 794 22.62 16.90 3.39
CA THR A 794 22.58 18.16 2.65
C THR A 794 22.85 17.87 1.18
N CYS A 795 21.79 17.72 0.39
CA CYS A 795 21.93 17.17 -0.96
C CYS A 795 20.96 17.71 -2.01
N HIS A 796 21.31 17.47 -3.27
CA HIS A 796 20.35 17.41 -4.37
C HIS A 796 19.86 15.97 -4.55
N ASN A 797 18.55 15.78 -4.62
CA ASN A 797 17.96 14.49 -4.98
C ASN A 797 17.69 14.49 -6.49
N THR A 798 18.04 13.41 -7.19
CA THR A 798 17.83 13.25 -8.64
C THR A 798 16.90 12.07 -8.90
N PHE A 799 16.01 12.22 -9.88
CA PHE A 799 15.02 11.20 -10.25
C PHE A 799 15.26 10.74 -11.69
N ASP A 800 15.43 9.43 -11.89
CA ASP A 800 15.60 8.82 -13.21
C ASP A 800 14.37 7.97 -13.59
N THR A 801 13.86 8.19 -14.80
CA THR A 801 12.71 7.49 -15.42
C THR A 801 13.03 6.06 -15.85
N GLY A 802 14.31 5.69 -16.01
CA GLY A 802 14.73 4.46 -16.68
C GLY A 802 15.18 3.30 -15.79
N GLY A 803 15.19 3.41 -14.45
CA GLY A 803 15.64 2.28 -13.63
C GLY A 803 15.55 2.40 -12.10
N SER A 804 16.15 3.43 -11.47
CA SER A 804 16.45 3.39 -10.02
C SER A 804 15.59 4.30 -9.12
N GLY A 805 14.69 5.11 -9.68
CA GLY A 805 13.87 6.05 -8.89
C GLY A 805 14.68 7.21 -8.30
N SER A 806 14.51 7.48 -7.00
CA SER A 806 15.21 8.55 -6.27
C SER A 806 16.68 8.20 -5.99
N SER A 807 17.57 9.18 -6.15
CA SER A 807 19.02 8.99 -5.95
C SER A 807 19.72 10.23 -5.39
N ILE A 808 20.68 10.01 -4.49
CA ILE A 808 21.58 11.04 -3.98
C ILE A 808 22.97 10.80 -4.56
N ALA A 809 23.55 11.81 -5.23
CA ALA A 809 24.87 11.67 -5.84
C ALA A 809 25.98 11.74 -4.77
N LEU A 810 26.71 10.64 -4.57
CA LEU A 810 27.90 10.57 -3.70
C LEU A 810 29.14 10.20 -4.54
N GLU A 811 30.31 10.42 -3.96
CA GLU A 811 31.56 9.91 -4.54
C GLU A 811 31.53 8.36 -4.51
N GLY A 812 31.90 7.72 -5.61
CA GLY A 812 31.79 6.26 -5.76
C GLY A 812 30.47 5.75 -6.34
N GLY A 813 29.43 6.58 -6.46
CA GLY A 813 28.19 6.23 -7.18
C GLY A 813 26.91 6.86 -6.62
N PRO A 814 25.76 6.64 -7.29
CA PRO A 814 24.48 7.08 -6.78
C PRO A 814 24.04 6.24 -5.58
N PHE A 815 23.71 6.90 -4.47
CA PHE A 815 23.05 6.29 -3.33
C PHE A 815 21.55 6.21 -3.61
N VAL A 816 21.00 5.01 -3.66
CA VAL A 816 19.58 4.72 -3.97
C VAL A 816 18.93 3.90 -2.86
N PRO A 817 17.60 4.00 -2.64
CA PRO A 817 16.94 3.30 -1.55
C PRO A 817 17.16 1.78 -1.55
N ALA A 818 17.25 1.15 -2.72
CA ALA A 818 17.47 -0.29 -2.85
C ALA A 818 18.82 -0.78 -2.26
N LEU A 819 19.80 0.10 -2.06
CA LEU A 819 21.05 -0.24 -1.38
C LEU A 819 20.88 -0.48 0.13
N LEU A 820 19.71 -0.13 0.69
CA LEU A 820 19.39 -0.36 2.10
C LEU A 820 18.68 -1.69 2.36
N ASN A 821 18.42 -2.51 1.32
CA ASN A 821 17.69 -3.77 1.47
C ASN A 821 18.33 -4.73 2.50
N SER A 822 19.66 -4.80 2.57
CA SER A 822 20.37 -5.59 3.59
C SER A 822 20.20 -5.01 5.00
N ALA A 823 20.26 -3.69 5.14
CA ALA A 823 20.05 -2.99 6.40
C ALA A 823 18.61 -3.17 6.92
N VAL A 824 17.62 -3.15 6.02
CA VAL A 824 16.22 -3.48 6.32
C VAL A 824 16.08 -4.93 6.79
N ALA A 825 16.62 -5.88 6.03
CA ALA A 825 16.52 -7.30 6.38
C ALA A 825 17.16 -7.63 7.75
N ARG A 826 18.19 -6.88 8.14
CA ARG A 826 18.92 -7.07 9.41
C ARG A 826 18.47 -6.14 10.54
N ARG A 827 17.58 -5.18 10.27
CA ARG A 827 17.26 -4.06 11.16
C ARG A 827 18.51 -3.36 11.71
N ALA A 828 19.45 -3.06 10.82
CA ALA A 828 20.80 -2.60 11.20
C ALA A 828 20.80 -1.37 12.13
N LEU A 829 19.81 -0.48 12.04
CA LEU A 829 19.73 0.76 12.81
C LEU A 829 18.92 0.63 14.11
N GLU A 830 18.23 -0.49 14.37
CA GLU A 830 17.31 -0.64 15.50
C GLU A 830 18.00 -0.40 16.86
N GLY A 831 19.27 -0.83 16.99
CA GLY A 831 20.05 -0.66 18.21
C GLY A 831 20.42 0.78 18.55
N SER A 832 20.54 1.67 17.55
CA SER A 832 20.84 3.09 17.74
C SER A 832 19.62 3.99 17.56
N SER A 833 18.58 3.52 16.87
CA SER A 833 17.35 4.27 16.56
C SER A 833 17.62 5.73 16.13
N PRO A 834 18.51 5.97 15.14
CA PRO A 834 18.94 7.31 14.78
C PRO A 834 17.82 8.12 14.12
N LEU A 835 17.92 9.44 14.25
CA LEU A 835 17.16 10.37 13.42
C LEU A 835 17.85 10.52 12.06
N VAL A 836 17.09 10.28 10.99
CA VAL A 836 17.53 10.52 9.61
C VAL A 836 16.84 11.77 9.07
N PHE A 837 17.60 12.77 8.64
CA PHE A 837 17.08 14.02 8.08
C PHE A 837 17.61 14.20 6.67
N ILE A 838 16.73 14.13 5.67
CA ILE A 838 17.08 14.34 4.27
C ILE A 838 16.57 15.68 3.79
N ASN A 839 17.48 16.64 3.65
CA ASN A 839 17.19 17.92 3.06
C ASN A 839 17.52 17.91 1.56
N ALA A 840 16.52 17.57 0.75
CA ALA A 840 16.66 17.48 -0.70
C ALA A 840 16.29 18.81 -1.39
N CYS A 841 17.26 19.70 -1.57
CA CYS A 841 17.05 20.95 -2.31
C CYS A 841 17.07 20.65 -3.81
N ARG A 842 16.08 21.10 -4.60
CA ARG A 842 16.08 21.21 -6.08
C ARG A 842 16.52 19.97 -6.92
N ALA A 843 15.60 19.42 -7.72
CA ALA A 843 15.87 18.42 -8.77
C ALA A 843 15.33 18.92 -10.13
N ALA A 844 16.07 18.70 -11.22
CA ALA A 844 15.57 18.91 -12.58
C ALA A 844 15.03 17.57 -13.12
N GLY A 845 13.75 17.52 -13.48
CA GLY A 845 13.11 16.35 -14.11
C GLY A 845 11.59 16.49 -14.13
N VAL A 846 10.95 16.13 -15.25
CA VAL A 846 9.50 16.25 -15.51
C VAL A 846 8.88 14.84 -15.43
N VAL A 847 8.54 14.38 -14.23
CA VAL A 847 8.01 13.02 -13.97
C VAL A 847 7.12 13.04 -12.71
N PRO A 848 6.11 12.18 -12.52
CA PRO A 848 5.29 12.17 -11.29
C PRO A 848 6.17 11.90 -10.05
N GLN A 849 6.51 12.95 -9.29
CA GLN A 849 7.65 12.97 -8.35
C GLN A 849 7.36 12.47 -6.92
N TYR A 850 6.12 12.14 -6.55
CA TYR A 850 5.72 12.09 -5.13
C TYR A 850 5.75 10.70 -4.47
N THR A 851 5.69 9.62 -5.25
CA THR A 851 5.75 8.25 -4.72
C THR A 851 7.16 7.77 -4.39
N GLN A 852 8.21 8.56 -4.67
CA GLN A 852 9.61 8.08 -4.66
C GLN A 852 10.43 8.50 -3.43
N MET A 853 10.07 9.58 -2.72
CA MET A 853 10.63 9.87 -1.38
C MET A 853 10.09 8.89 -0.31
N LEU A 854 8.95 8.25 -0.59
CA LEU A 854 8.45 7.11 0.20
C LEU A 854 9.46 5.98 0.27
N GLY A 855 10.23 5.75 -0.81
CA GLY A 855 11.29 4.73 -0.82
C GLY A 855 12.37 4.98 0.24
N TRP A 856 12.76 6.23 0.47
CA TRP A 856 13.73 6.57 1.52
C TRP A 856 13.16 6.38 2.92
N ALA A 857 11.97 6.94 3.18
CA ALA A 857 11.32 6.79 4.48
C ALA A 857 11.08 5.31 4.83
N GLN A 858 10.53 4.54 3.88
CA GLN A 858 10.27 3.10 4.07
C GLN A 858 11.55 2.31 4.34
N GLN A 859 12.64 2.57 3.61
CA GLN A 859 13.90 1.84 3.78
C GLN A 859 14.62 2.21 5.09
N PHE A 860 14.75 3.50 5.42
CA PHE A 860 15.42 3.90 6.67
C PHE A 860 14.64 3.48 7.90
N MET A 861 13.32 3.70 7.91
CA MET A 861 12.49 3.27 9.01
C MET A 861 12.39 1.73 9.09
N GLY A 862 12.36 1.05 7.94
CA GLY A 862 12.43 -0.42 7.87
C GLY A 862 13.76 -0.99 8.37
N ALA A 863 14.86 -0.25 8.23
CA ALA A 863 16.17 -0.58 8.79
C ALA A 863 16.25 -0.31 10.30
N GLY A 864 15.24 0.33 10.91
CA GLY A 864 15.18 0.59 12.36
C GLY A 864 15.57 2.02 12.76
N ALA A 865 15.53 2.99 11.86
CA ALA A 865 15.66 4.40 12.24
C ALA A 865 14.56 4.82 13.23
N GLY A 866 14.90 5.64 14.23
CA GLY A 866 13.96 6.10 15.24
C GLY A 866 12.99 7.17 14.72
N ALA A 867 13.45 7.96 13.74
CA ALA A 867 12.64 8.93 13.02
C ALA A 867 13.25 9.23 11.64
N PHE A 868 12.41 9.63 10.69
CA PHE A 868 12.83 10.10 9.38
C PHE A 868 12.15 11.42 9.05
N VAL A 869 12.93 12.40 8.58
CA VAL A 869 12.44 13.69 8.08
C VAL A 869 12.89 13.85 6.64
N GLY A 870 11.95 14.13 5.74
CA GLY A 870 12.23 14.36 4.32
C GLY A 870 11.29 15.38 3.71
N THR A 871 11.45 15.67 2.41
CA THR A 871 10.61 16.65 1.69
C THR A 871 9.90 16.01 0.50
N LEU A 872 8.58 16.21 0.37
CA LEU A 872 7.76 15.68 -0.74
C LEU A 872 8.09 16.32 -2.11
N TRP A 873 8.59 17.54 -2.12
CA TRP A 873 9.01 18.25 -3.33
C TRP A 873 10.28 19.06 -3.09
N ALA A 874 10.87 19.55 -4.18
CA ALA A 874 12.04 20.40 -4.14
C ALA A 874 11.78 21.69 -3.34
N VAL A 875 12.58 21.92 -2.30
CA VAL A 875 12.47 23.08 -1.39
C VAL A 875 13.48 24.19 -1.71
N ARG A 876 13.22 25.40 -1.20
CA ARG A 876 14.15 26.54 -1.27
C ARG A 876 15.23 26.39 -0.21
N SER A 877 16.49 26.45 -0.64
CA SER A 877 17.69 26.40 0.18
C SER A 877 17.59 27.15 1.52
N ASP A 878 17.28 28.46 1.50
CA ASP A 878 17.28 29.28 2.73
C ASP A 878 16.15 28.90 3.70
N SER A 879 14.99 28.52 3.18
CA SER A 879 13.84 28.09 4.00
C SER A 879 14.04 26.69 4.56
N ALA A 880 14.69 25.82 3.78
CA ALA A 880 15.05 24.48 4.18
C ALA A 880 16.10 24.48 5.30
N GLN A 881 17.10 25.36 5.21
CA GLN A 881 18.07 25.56 6.28
C GLN A 881 17.39 26.07 7.56
N ARG A 882 16.52 27.09 7.47
CA ARG A 882 15.77 27.60 8.63
C ARG A 882 14.89 26.55 9.28
N PHE A 883 14.26 25.68 8.49
CA PHE A 883 13.48 24.57 9.02
C PHE A 883 14.38 23.62 9.81
N ALA A 884 15.49 23.17 9.24
CA ALA A 884 16.42 22.25 9.91
C ALA A 884 16.99 22.86 11.20
N GLU A 885 17.40 24.14 11.18
CA GLU A 885 17.89 24.86 12.36
C GLU A 885 16.86 24.89 13.50
N ALA A 886 15.62 25.30 13.19
CA ALA A 886 14.54 25.36 14.19
C ALA A 886 14.17 23.97 14.71
N PHE A 887 14.15 22.96 13.82
CA PHE A 887 13.85 21.58 14.16
C PHE A 887 14.87 21.01 15.15
N TYR A 888 16.16 21.08 14.82
CA TYR A 888 17.20 20.54 15.70
C TYR A 888 17.34 21.36 16.99
N ALA A 889 17.19 22.68 16.95
CA ALA A 889 17.23 23.50 18.16
C ALA A 889 16.12 23.11 19.15
N SER A 890 14.91 22.86 18.65
CA SER A 890 13.78 22.41 19.47
C SER A 890 14.02 21.00 20.03
N LEU A 891 14.42 20.05 19.16
CA LEU A 891 14.68 18.67 19.58
C LEU A 891 15.82 18.59 20.62
N SER A 892 16.92 19.32 20.41
CA SER A 892 18.04 19.39 21.35
C SER A 892 17.69 20.11 22.67
N ALA A 893 16.63 20.92 22.69
CA ALA A 893 16.09 21.51 23.92
C ALA A 893 15.23 20.53 24.74
N GLY A 894 15.02 19.31 24.25
CA GLY A 894 14.23 18.28 24.91
C GLY A 894 12.74 18.27 24.52
N GLU A 895 12.35 19.10 23.54
CA GLU A 895 10.99 19.06 23.02
C GLU A 895 10.73 17.74 22.25
N PRO A 896 9.50 17.20 22.30
CA PRO A 896 9.14 16.01 21.52
C PRO A 896 9.28 16.22 20.01
N LEU A 897 9.56 15.15 19.26
CA LEU A 897 9.71 15.14 17.81
C LEU A 897 8.58 15.88 17.09
N GLY A 898 7.34 15.67 17.51
CA GLY A 898 6.18 16.34 16.92
C GLY A 898 6.17 17.84 17.17
N ALA A 899 6.53 18.28 18.39
CA ALA A 899 6.62 19.69 18.73
C ALA A 899 7.77 20.37 17.98
N ALA A 900 8.93 19.70 17.85
CA ALA A 900 10.05 20.17 17.06
C ALA A 900 9.68 20.36 15.58
N ALA A 901 8.96 19.41 14.99
CA ALA A 901 8.46 19.51 13.62
C ALA A 901 7.46 20.67 13.46
N HIS A 902 6.51 20.82 14.39
CA HIS A 902 5.50 21.87 14.36
C HIS A 902 6.13 23.28 14.47
N GLN A 903 7.04 23.47 15.43
CA GLN A 903 7.77 24.74 15.61
C GLN A 903 8.62 25.08 14.38
N ALA A 904 9.29 24.09 13.79
CA ALA A 904 10.07 24.28 12.56
C ALA A 904 9.22 24.77 11.38
N ARG A 905 7.99 24.28 11.24
CA ARG A 905 7.04 24.78 10.23
C ARG A 905 6.68 26.24 10.47
N CYS A 906 6.32 26.60 11.70
CA CYS A 906 6.02 27.98 12.07
C CYS A 906 7.20 28.91 11.79
N HIS A 907 8.43 28.46 12.04
CA HIS A 907 9.63 29.25 11.79
C HIS A 907 9.98 29.38 10.29
N ALA A 908 9.77 28.33 9.49
CA ALA A 908 10.03 28.36 8.05
C ALA A 908 8.95 29.08 7.23
N GLY A 909 7.69 29.12 7.71
CA GLY A 909 6.51 29.63 6.99
C GLY A 909 6.33 31.15 6.89
N HIS A 910 7.40 31.95 7.09
CA HIS A 910 7.31 33.42 7.11
C HIS A 910 7.11 34.06 5.73
N ASP A 911 7.57 33.43 4.64
CA ASP A 911 7.35 33.92 3.28
C ASP A 911 6.03 33.36 2.74
N ALA A 912 5.05 34.23 2.53
CA ALA A 912 3.72 33.87 2.04
C ALA A 912 3.73 33.15 0.69
N ALA A 913 4.79 33.32 -0.11
CA ALA A 913 4.92 32.66 -1.41
C ALA A 913 5.70 31.33 -1.37
N ASP A 914 6.30 30.99 -0.23
CA ASP A 914 7.19 29.84 -0.11
C ASP A 914 6.46 28.60 0.47
N PRO A 915 6.26 27.53 -0.33
CA PRO A 915 5.61 26.30 0.15
C PRO A 915 6.56 25.38 0.93
N THR A 916 7.84 25.74 1.14
CA THR A 916 8.86 24.84 1.73
C THR A 916 8.43 24.22 3.06
N TRP A 917 7.77 24.98 3.93
CA TRP A 917 7.32 24.51 5.24
C TRP A 917 6.21 23.45 5.15
N LEU A 918 5.47 23.36 4.04
CA LEU A 918 4.48 22.30 3.77
C LEU A 918 5.12 21.04 3.17
N ALA A 919 6.35 21.14 2.66
CA ALA A 919 7.02 20.03 1.97
C ALA A 919 7.49 18.93 2.91
N TYR A 920 7.81 19.27 4.16
CA TYR A 920 8.42 18.34 5.10
C TYR A 920 7.44 17.27 5.54
N THR A 921 7.86 16.01 5.50
CA THR A 921 7.17 14.85 6.06
C THR A 921 8.03 14.29 7.19
N VAL A 922 7.37 13.91 8.29
CA VAL A 922 8.05 13.41 9.49
C VAL A 922 7.46 12.07 9.84
N TYR A 923 8.28 11.03 9.84
CA TYR A 923 7.93 9.68 10.26
C TYR A 923 8.52 9.42 11.65
N GLY A 924 7.72 8.87 12.55
CA GLY A 924 8.17 8.52 13.90
C GLY A 924 7.08 8.65 14.96
N ASN A 925 7.48 8.55 16.23
CA ASN A 925 6.61 8.79 17.36
C ASN A 925 6.55 10.29 17.69
N PRO A 926 5.37 10.95 17.69
CA PRO A 926 5.27 12.37 17.98
C PRO A 926 5.76 12.73 19.39
N ALA A 927 5.67 11.78 20.33
CA ALA A 927 6.14 11.94 21.70
C ALA A 927 7.61 11.56 21.90
N ALA A 928 8.34 11.17 20.84
CA ALA A 928 9.74 10.79 20.98
C ALA A 928 10.60 11.99 21.42
N VAL A 929 11.46 11.79 22.41
CA VAL A 929 12.32 12.84 22.96
C VAL A 929 13.78 12.41 22.93
N VAL A 930 14.68 13.39 23.01
CA VAL A 930 16.10 13.11 23.27
C VAL A 930 16.23 12.63 24.71
N PRO A 931 16.83 11.45 24.97
CA PRO A 931 17.06 10.98 26.33
C PRO A 931 17.90 11.99 27.11
N THR A 932 17.47 12.35 28.31
CA THR A 932 18.29 13.14 29.22
C THR A 932 19.40 12.25 29.76
N HIS A 933 20.66 12.61 29.54
CA HIS A 933 21.78 11.96 30.21
C HIS A 933 21.61 12.18 31.72
N THR A 934 21.29 11.11 32.45
CA THR A 934 21.34 11.06 33.92
C THR A 934 22.71 10.60 34.38
#